data_AF-A0A7U2MY72-F1
#
_entry.id   AF-A0A7U2MY72-F1
#
_cell.length_a   1.000
_cell.length_b   1.000
_cell.length_c   1.000
_cell.angle_alpha   90.00
_cell.angle_beta   90.00
_cell.angle_gamma   90.00
#
_symmetry.space_group_name_H-M   'P 1'
#
loop_
_entity.id
_entity.type
_entity.pdbx_description
1 polymer ?
#
loop_
_entity_poly.entity_id
_entity_poly.type
_entity_poly.pdbx_seq_one_letter_code
_entity_poly.pdbx_strand_id
1 'polypeptide(L)'
;MRASLLACSLLSLFSIPTLASPSDKVLESRDGRLVKRADDPVDPGTLSTTFNGVEVPPMKDLTPDNFEETIKDGYWFIKQFSPACPHCQKIAPTWQTLYEYYYTSDPLASSSSKPSDTKSLNSFHGFYNFHFASLNCQAYGDFCKKLDVKYFPQFSLYHNGEKVEEFTGKKSMEGLSEYVEDKLESIKPGSRPAKGVNLPKPGAKGVDTKAEPEVPAAKDKDPEAGAKAGEKHNEQVSAEDASSEKASTLKSKTKPKGGPANPQGISVPLTAESFQKLVTTTQDPWFIKFYAPWCHHCQALAPNWAQMAREMQNVLNIGEVNCDAEPRLCKDAHVSAFPTMYFFRGGERVEYNGLRGLGDLVNYAKKAVDVGLGVQDVDATSFKELEEKEEVIFLYFYDHATTSEDFEALERLTLSLIGHGRIVKTNSAALAERFKISTWPRLLVVRDGRANYYTPIAPKDMRDFRQILGWMRTVWLPIVPELTASNAREIMDGRYVVLGILSRGRSDEFLQSKRELKSAALEWMDKQVQLFQLERAELRDAKQLRIEEADDRNDQRALRAAKNMRITIREDDKKQVGFAWVDGDFWERWLRNTYGIDVANGERVIINDHDNRRYWDSSSSGSPILASRTSILETIPLVIANSPKLTPKSTVGTFESVFFSARSFIVNHPILFVLILIFSVVGATWLARARGRRAGRGGILGVTNGNNGFFHLDGKEGLLNGGSTGKVD
;
A
#
# COMPACT_ATOMS: atom_id res chain seq x y z
N MET A 1 -29.64 -28.56 -35.07
CA MET A 1 -29.22 -29.12 -36.39
C MET A 1 -28.10 -28.23 -36.93
N ARG A 2 -27.14 -28.86 -37.64
CA ARG A 2 -25.83 -28.33 -38.03
C ARG A 2 -25.86 -27.37 -39.24
N ALA A 3 -24.90 -26.42 -39.20
CA ALA A 3 -23.97 -25.95 -40.24
C ALA A 3 -24.44 -25.19 -41.52
N SER A 4 -23.82 -24.02 -41.75
CA SER A 4 -22.90 -23.70 -42.89
C SER A 4 -22.85 -22.17 -43.10
N LEU A 5 -21.78 -21.47 -42.69
CA LEU A 5 -20.61 -21.02 -43.49
C LEU A 5 -20.92 -20.08 -44.67
N LEU A 6 -20.43 -18.83 -44.59
CA LEU A 6 -19.52 -18.24 -45.57
C LEU A 6 -18.92 -16.90 -45.08
N ALA A 7 -17.60 -16.85 -45.14
CA ALA A 7 -16.72 -15.75 -44.78
C ALA A 7 -16.42 -14.85 -45.99
N CYS A 8 -16.06 -13.59 -45.75
CA CYS A 8 -15.08 -12.86 -46.56
C CYS A 8 -14.46 -11.71 -45.76
N SER A 9 -13.21 -11.91 -45.36
CA SER A 9 -12.27 -10.91 -44.87
C SER A 9 -11.64 -10.14 -46.03
N LEU A 10 -11.42 -8.83 -45.90
CA LEU A 10 -10.44 -8.12 -46.70
C LEU A 10 -9.71 -7.04 -45.87
N LEU A 11 -8.38 -7.23 -45.82
CA LEU A 11 -7.31 -6.22 -45.79
C LEU A 11 -6.91 -5.59 -44.44
N SER A 12 -6.01 -6.29 -43.76
CA SER A 12 -4.94 -5.74 -42.92
C SER A 12 -3.62 -5.67 -43.72
N LEU A 13 -2.96 -4.52 -43.77
CA LEU A 13 -1.55 -4.35 -44.18
C LEU A 13 -0.94 -3.10 -43.51
N PHE A 14 0.38 -3.14 -43.32
CA PHE A 14 1.33 -2.23 -42.61
C PHE A 14 1.60 -2.65 -41.15
N SER A 15 2.56 -3.54 -40.83
CA SER A 15 4.05 -3.52 -40.97
C SER A 15 4.76 -2.69 -39.88
N ILE A 16 5.40 -3.38 -38.91
CA ILE A 16 6.43 -2.86 -38.00
C ILE A 16 7.65 -3.81 -38.13
N PRO A 17 8.90 -3.33 -38.21
CA PRO A 17 10.09 -4.17 -38.39
C PRO A 17 10.62 -4.68 -37.04
N THR A 18 10.90 -5.97 -36.94
CA THR A 18 11.77 -6.53 -35.89
C THR A 18 13.11 -6.93 -36.49
N LEU A 19 14.16 -6.33 -35.95
CA LEU A 19 15.56 -6.70 -36.17
C LEU A 19 15.79 -8.11 -35.61
N ALA A 20 16.20 -9.03 -36.48
CA ALA A 20 16.78 -10.32 -36.10
C ALA A 20 18.31 -10.25 -36.29
N SER A 21 19.04 -10.67 -35.28
CA SER A 21 20.47 -11.00 -35.34
C SER A 21 20.67 -12.48 -35.00
N PRO A 22 21.79 -13.09 -35.42
CA PRO A 22 21.79 -14.42 -36.02
C PRO A 22 21.88 -15.56 -35.01
N SER A 23 21.34 -16.68 -35.47
CA SER A 23 21.50 -18.03 -34.92
C SER A 23 22.96 -18.46 -34.88
N ASP A 24 23.38 -19.06 -33.77
CA ASP A 24 24.39 -20.12 -33.82
C ASP A 24 24.13 -21.20 -32.75
N LYS A 25 23.73 -22.37 -33.28
CA LYS A 25 24.09 -23.73 -32.90
C LYS A 25 23.89 -24.19 -31.45
N VAL A 26 22.77 -24.91 -31.30
CA VAL A 26 22.56 -26.00 -30.35
C VAL A 26 23.67 -27.05 -30.51
N LEU A 27 24.45 -27.27 -29.46
CA LEU A 27 25.17 -28.52 -29.22
C LEU A 27 24.47 -29.24 -28.07
N GLU A 28 23.76 -30.30 -28.43
CA GLU A 28 23.22 -31.32 -27.52
C GLU A 28 24.37 -32.04 -26.82
N SER A 29 24.38 -32.04 -25.49
CA SER A 29 25.13 -33.03 -24.71
C SER A 29 24.15 -33.91 -23.92
N ARG A 30 24.07 -35.18 -24.31
CA ARG A 30 23.48 -36.27 -23.54
C ARG A 30 24.30 -36.47 -22.26
N ASP A 31 23.85 -35.85 -21.18
CA ASP A 31 23.81 -36.38 -19.81
C ASP A 31 23.57 -35.23 -18.83
N GLY A 32 22.41 -35.26 -18.18
CA GLY A 32 21.90 -34.21 -17.31
C GLY A 32 22.66 -34.12 -15.98
N ARG A 33 23.80 -33.41 -15.96
CA ARG A 33 24.43 -32.97 -14.72
C ARG A 33 25.16 -31.63 -14.93
N LEU A 34 24.52 -30.53 -14.53
CA LEU A 34 25.17 -29.23 -14.48
C LEU A 34 26.00 -29.12 -13.20
N VAL A 35 27.32 -29.21 -13.38
CA VAL A 35 28.33 -28.77 -12.42
C VAL A 35 28.29 -27.25 -12.34
N LYS A 36 28.11 -26.69 -11.14
CA LYS A 36 28.23 -25.25 -10.88
C LYS A 36 29.66 -24.81 -11.19
N ARG A 37 29.84 -23.73 -11.95
CA ARG A 37 31.09 -22.95 -11.94
C ARG A 37 31.27 -22.41 -10.53
N ALA A 38 32.42 -22.70 -9.93
CA ALA A 38 32.94 -21.92 -8.82
C ALA A 38 33.32 -20.53 -9.37
N ASP A 39 33.25 -19.52 -8.51
CA ASP A 39 33.67 -18.12 -8.73
C ASP A 39 32.56 -17.14 -9.16
N ASP A 40 31.54 -17.01 -8.31
CA ASP A 40 30.87 -15.73 -8.06
C ASP A 40 31.31 -15.22 -6.66
N PRO A 41 31.74 -13.96 -6.49
CA PRO A 41 32.20 -13.47 -5.19
C PRO A 41 31.03 -13.27 -4.24
N VAL A 42 30.94 -14.14 -3.22
CA VAL A 42 30.01 -14.03 -2.10
C VAL A 42 30.50 -12.92 -1.16
N ASP A 43 29.65 -11.92 -0.89
CA ASP A 43 29.91 -10.90 0.13
C ASP A 43 30.08 -11.58 1.52
N PRO A 44 31.23 -11.44 2.20
CA PRO A 44 31.55 -12.23 3.40
C PRO A 44 30.87 -11.73 4.70
N GLY A 45 29.78 -10.97 4.62
CA GLY A 45 29.13 -10.33 5.78
C GLY A 45 27.86 -11.00 6.31
N THR A 46 27.35 -12.05 5.66
CA THR A 46 25.99 -12.59 5.95
C THR A 46 25.97 -14.03 6.48
N LEU A 47 27.11 -14.58 6.88
CA LEU A 47 27.21 -15.95 7.40
C LEU A 47 27.45 -15.91 8.91
N SER A 48 26.67 -16.66 9.68
CA SER A 48 26.98 -16.94 11.08
C SER A 48 28.30 -17.72 11.17
N THR A 49 29.14 -17.34 12.12
CA THR A 49 30.40 -18.05 12.38
C THR A 49 30.24 -18.96 13.59
N THR A 50 31.14 -19.93 13.75
CA THR A 50 31.13 -20.82 14.92
C THR A 50 32.42 -20.62 15.69
N PHE A 51 32.31 -20.30 16.97
CA PHE A 51 33.43 -20.10 17.87
C PHE A 51 33.19 -20.90 19.17
N ASN A 52 34.16 -21.72 19.60
CA ASN A 52 34.01 -22.62 20.75
C ASN A 52 32.78 -23.56 20.69
N GLY A 53 32.34 -23.92 19.47
CA GLY A 53 31.15 -24.76 19.26
C GLY A 53 29.81 -24.02 19.41
N VAL A 54 29.82 -22.70 19.59
CA VAL A 54 28.64 -21.83 19.67
C VAL A 54 28.50 -21.05 18.36
N GLU A 55 27.27 -20.95 17.85
CA GLU A 55 26.97 -20.11 16.69
C GLU A 55 26.94 -18.63 17.08
N VAL A 56 27.81 -17.85 16.46
CA VAL A 56 27.92 -16.40 16.63
C VAL A 56 27.24 -15.71 15.44
N PRO A 57 26.26 -14.81 15.68
CA PRO A 57 25.63 -14.06 14.60
C PRO A 57 26.64 -13.10 13.95
N PRO A 58 26.38 -12.63 12.72
CA PRO A 58 27.24 -11.62 12.12
C PRO A 58 27.22 -10.32 12.94
N MET A 59 28.38 -9.68 13.05
CA MET A 59 28.53 -8.40 13.75
C MET A 59 27.60 -7.35 13.15
N LYS A 60 27.05 -6.48 13.99
CA LYS A 60 26.13 -5.42 13.54
C LYS A 60 26.89 -4.37 12.74
N ASP A 61 26.46 -4.18 11.49
CA ASP A 61 26.90 -3.05 10.66
C ASP A 61 25.98 -1.84 10.86
N LEU A 62 26.58 -0.70 11.19
CA LEU A 62 25.89 0.57 11.41
C LEU A 62 25.80 1.36 10.10
N THR A 63 24.64 1.97 9.90
CA THR A 63 24.30 2.85 8.78
C THR A 63 23.73 4.16 9.37
N PRO A 64 23.70 5.26 8.60
CA PRO A 64 23.15 6.53 9.09
C PRO A 64 21.71 6.39 9.62
N ASP A 65 20.91 5.49 9.05
CA ASP A 65 19.51 5.31 9.41
C ASP A 65 19.32 4.51 10.70
N ASN A 66 20.25 3.63 11.06
CA ASN A 66 20.15 2.75 12.23
C ASN A 66 21.04 3.18 13.41
N PHE A 67 21.94 4.15 13.20
CA PHE A 67 22.96 4.50 14.18
C PHE A 67 22.35 4.98 15.49
N GLU A 68 21.52 6.04 15.46
CA GLU A 68 20.96 6.66 16.68
C GLU A 68 20.06 5.72 17.48
N GLU A 69 19.28 4.88 16.80
CA GLU A 69 18.41 3.90 17.47
C GLU A 69 19.21 2.78 18.12
N THR A 70 20.26 2.28 17.46
CA THR A 70 21.06 1.16 17.96
C THR A 70 21.93 1.53 19.15
N ILE A 71 22.55 2.71 19.13
CA ILE A 71 23.46 3.13 20.22
C ILE A 71 22.74 3.72 21.45
N LYS A 72 21.40 3.80 21.41
CA LYS A 72 20.58 4.45 22.43
C LYS A 72 20.63 3.77 23.80
N ASP A 73 20.90 2.46 23.82
CA ASP A 73 20.98 1.66 25.04
C ASP A 73 22.26 0.80 25.01
N GLY A 74 22.98 0.81 26.13
CA GLY A 74 24.18 0.01 26.35
C GLY A 74 25.48 0.64 25.88
N TYR A 75 26.57 -0.07 26.15
CA TYR A 75 27.92 0.28 25.70
C TYR A 75 28.16 -0.30 24.30
N TRP A 76 28.54 0.55 23.35
CA TRP A 76 28.80 0.15 21.97
C TRP A 76 30.23 0.46 21.57
N PHE A 77 31.01 -0.59 21.33
CA PHE A 77 32.37 -0.47 20.84
C PHE A 77 32.40 -0.61 19.32
N ILE A 78 32.59 0.52 18.64
CA ILE A 78 32.35 0.66 17.20
C ILE A 78 33.68 0.81 16.47
N LYS A 79 33.92 -0.04 15.47
CA LYS A 79 35.03 0.07 14.52
C LYS A 79 34.61 0.90 13.31
N GLN A 80 35.15 2.11 13.18
CA GLN A 80 35.02 2.93 11.97
C GLN A 80 36.14 2.58 10.99
N PHE A 81 35.80 2.10 9.80
CA PHE A 81 36.78 1.62 8.82
C PHE A 81 36.43 1.97 7.36
N SER A 82 37.42 1.80 6.48
CA SER A 82 37.23 1.86 5.02
C SER A 82 37.72 0.54 4.40
N PRO A 83 36.91 -0.13 3.56
CA PRO A 83 37.30 -1.34 2.83
C PRO A 83 38.56 -1.17 1.97
N ALA A 84 38.81 0.02 1.43
CA ALA A 84 39.99 0.34 0.63
C ALA A 84 41.26 0.58 1.47
N CYS A 85 41.18 0.64 2.80
CA CYS A 85 42.34 0.91 3.66
C CYS A 85 43.13 -0.38 3.99
N PRO A 86 44.43 -0.47 3.63
CA PRO A 86 45.26 -1.66 3.91
C PRO A 86 45.41 -1.97 5.41
N HIS A 87 45.44 -0.93 6.26
CA HIS A 87 45.49 -1.12 7.71
C HIS A 87 44.17 -1.65 8.28
N CYS A 88 43.03 -1.28 7.67
CA CYS A 88 41.71 -1.80 8.05
C CYS A 88 41.54 -3.27 7.68
N GLN A 89 42.05 -3.68 6.52
CA GLN A 89 42.00 -5.09 6.08
C GLN A 89 42.85 -5.99 7.00
N LYS A 90 44.02 -5.51 7.45
CA LYS A 90 44.89 -6.25 8.38
C LYS A 90 44.25 -6.50 9.76
N ILE A 91 43.42 -5.57 10.24
CA ILE A 91 42.77 -5.69 11.56
C ILE A 91 41.41 -6.39 11.51
N ALA A 92 40.81 -6.53 10.33
CA ALA A 92 39.52 -7.20 10.15
C ALA A 92 39.44 -8.59 10.83
N PRO A 93 40.41 -9.51 10.67
CA PRO A 93 40.35 -10.81 11.35
C PRO A 93 40.47 -10.68 12.87
N THR A 94 41.30 -9.77 13.38
CA THR A 94 41.44 -9.53 14.82
C THR A 94 40.14 -9.02 15.43
N TRP A 95 39.47 -8.09 14.77
CA TRP A 95 38.20 -7.52 15.23
C TRP A 95 37.06 -8.54 15.23
N GLN A 96 37.01 -9.39 14.21
CA GLN A 96 36.02 -10.47 14.13
C GLN A 96 36.22 -11.47 15.27
N THR A 97 37.46 -11.93 15.49
CA THR A 97 37.80 -12.86 16.57
C THR A 97 37.57 -12.25 17.95
N LEU A 98 37.81 -10.95 18.14
CA LEU A 98 37.51 -10.24 19.39
C LEU A 98 36.02 -10.31 19.73
N TYR A 99 35.17 -10.02 18.74
CA TYR A 99 33.73 -10.10 18.91
C TYR A 99 33.26 -11.52 19.21
N GLU A 100 33.71 -12.51 18.43
CA GLU A 100 33.36 -13.93 18.64
C GLU A 100 33.79 -14.42 20.03
N TYR A 101 34.98 -14.00 20.47
CA TYR A 101 35.52 -14.33 21.77
C TYR A 101 34.64 -13.79 22.91
N TYR A 102 34.31 -12.50 22.90
CA TYR A 102 33.51 -11.90 23.96
C TYR A 102 32.05 -12.35 23.92
N TYR A 103 31.49 -12.53 22.72
CA TYR A 103 30.14 -13.05 22.52
C TYR A 103 29.94 -14.42 23.17
N THR A 104 30.98 -15.27 23.12
CA THR A 104 30.98 -16.62 23.67
C THR A 104 31.60 -16.72 25.07
N SER A 105 31.98 -15.58 25.68
CA SER A 105 32.58 -15.57 27.02
C SER A 105 31.51 -15.55 28.11
N ASP A 106 31.59 -16.49 29.05
CA ASP A 106 30.69 -16.51 30.20
C ASP A 106 31.21 -15.58 31.32
N PRO A 107 30.38 -14.64 31.82
CA PRO A 107 30.79 -13.70 32.87
C PRO A 107 30.80 -14.32 34.28
N LEU A 108 30.11 -15.45 34.49
CA LEU A 108 29.94 -16.08 35.81
C LEU A 108 30.47 -17.51 35.78
N ALA A 109 31.49 -17.82 36.58
CA ALA A 109 32.10 -19.16 36.64
C ALA A 109 31.17 -20.26 37.22
N SER A 110 30.05 -19.88 37.85
CA SER A 110 29.11 -20.79 38.53
C SER A 110 27.86 -21.15 37.71
N SER A 111 27.61 -20.51 36.56
CA SER A 111 26.44 -20.84 35.74
C SER A 111 26.73 -22.07 34.89
N SER A 112 26.22 -23.22 35.32
CA SER A 112 26.11 -24.45 34.53
C SER A 112 25.02 -24.37 33.44
N SER A 113 24.78 -23.17 32.88
CA SER A 113 23.85 -23.00 31.76
C SER A 113 24.50 -23.51 30.49
N LYS A 114 23.78 -24.36 29.76
CA LYS A 114 24.20 -24.89 28.46
C LYS A 114 24.59 -23.74 27.52
N PRO A 115 25.58 -23.94 26.63
CA PRO A 115 26.20 -22.90 25.81
C PRO A 115 25.31 -22.32 24.68
N SER A 116 23.98 -22.42 24.79
CA SER A 116 23.03 -22.02 23.73
C SER A 116 22.04 -20.91 24.12
N ASP A 117 22.02 -20.42 25.36
CA ASP A 117 21.08 -19.37 25.79
C ASP A 117 21.69 -17.97 25.69
N THR A 118 21.93 -17.51 24.46
CA THR A 118 22.44 -16.16 24.14
C THR A 118 21.42 -15.03 24.40
N LYS A 119 20.20 -15.37 24.86
CA LYS A 119 19.15 -14.45 25.31
C LYS A 119 18.95 -14.43 26.82
N SER A 120 19.69 -15.25 27.57
CA SER A 120 19.61 -15.24 29.03
C SER A 120 20.30 -13.99 29.60
N LEU A 121 19.80 -13.51 30.74
CA LEU A 121 20.41 -12.41 31.51
C LEU A 121 21.84 -12.74 32.00
N ASN A 122 22.28 -13.99 31.86
CA ASN A 122 23.61 -14.47 32.21
C ASN A 122 24.60 -14.48 31.04
N SER A 123 24.15 -14.19 29.81
CA SER A 123 25.04 -14.01 28.65
C SER A 123 25.92 -12.76 28.79
N PHE A 124 27.06 -12.71 28.10
CA PHE A 124 27.96 -11.54 28.10
C PHE A 124 27.22 -10.22 27.82
N HIS A 125 26.38 -10.23 26.79
CA HIS A 125 25.57 -9.08 26.39
C HIS A 125 24.52 -8.73 27.45
N GLY A 126 23.83 -9.71 28.03
CA GLY A 126 22.84 -9.46 29.08
C GLY A 126 23.46 -8.96 30.39
N PHE A 127 24.66 -9.45 30.74
CA PHE A 127 25.30 -9.14 32.00
C PHE A 127 26.00 -7.78 32.00
N TYR A 128 26.72 -7.42 30.94
CA TYR A 128 27.46 -6.15 30.85
C TYR A 128 26.78 -5.07 30.01
N ASN A 129 25.75 -5.42 29.24
CA ASN A 129 25.14 -4.56 28.21
C ASN A 129 26.21 -3.93 27.30
N PHE A 130 27.18 -4.74 26.86
CA PHE A 130 28.33 -4.32 26.05
C PHE A 130 28.27 -4.99 24.67
N HIS A 131 28.35 -4.20 23.60
CA HIS A 131 28.10 -4.60 22.23
C HIS A 131 29.24 -4.19 21.29
N PHE A 132 29.41 -4.92 20.19
CA PHE A 132 30.40 -4.63 19.15
C PHE A 132 29.69 -4.31 17.83
N ALA A 133 30.20 -3.31 17.12
CA ALA A 133 29.66 -2.93 15.82
C ALA A 133 30.73 -2.42 14.86
N SER A 134 30.35 -2.31 13.59
CA SER A 134 31.23 -1.90 12.50
C SER A 134 30.55 -0.81 11.65
N LEU A 135 31.27 0.25 11.28
CA LEU A 135 30.76 1.36 10.48
C LEU A 135 31.64 1.58 9.26
N ASN A 136 31.06 1.43 8.06
CA ASN A 136 31.75 1.61 6.79
C ASN A 136 31.77 3.09 6.36
N CYS A 137 32.88 3.76 6.62
CA CYS A 137 33.07 5.18 6.29
C CYS A 137 33.38 5.45 4.81
N GLN A 138 33.64 4.42 4.00
CA GLN A 138 33.72 4.58 2.54
C GLN A 138 32.34 4.66 1.92
N ALA A 139 31.38 3.89 2.45
CA ALA A 139 29.98 3.95 2.02
C ALA A 139 29.27 5.20 2.58
N TYR A 140 29.61 5.61 3.82
CA TYR A 140 28.93 6.71 4.52
C TYR A 140 29.90 7.83 4.93
N GLY A 141 30.60 8.41 3.95
CA GLY A 141 31.65 9.41 4.17
C GLY A 141 31.18 10.67 4.91
N ASP A 142 30.01 11.22 4.56
CA ASP A 142 29.49 12.43 5.20
C ASP A 142 29.05 12.19 6.64
N PHE A 143 28.59 10.98 6.94
CA PHE A 143 28.22 10.58 8.29
C PHE A 143 29.45 10.42 9.19
N CYS A 144 30.52 9.76 8.69
CA CYS A 144 31.75 9.64 9.46
C CYS A 144 32.46 10.99 9.70
N LYS A 145 32.29 11.97 8.80
CA LYS A 145 32.73 13.35 9.06
C LYS A 145 31.97 14.00 10.22
N LYS A 146 30.65 13.79 10.32
CA LYS A 146 29.84 14.28 11.45
C LYS A 146 30.26 13.66 12.78
N LEU A 147 30.70 12.41 12.76
CA LEU A 147 31.21 11.68 13.94
C LEU A 147 32.68 12.02 14.30
N ASP A 148 33.30 13.01 13.65
CA ASP A 148 34.71 13.42 13.83
C ASP A 148 35.70 12.25 13.68
N VAL A 149 35.48 11.38 12.68
CA VAL A 149 36.39 10.27 12.36
C VAL A 149 37.58 10.79 11.54
N LYS A 150 38.78 10.78 12.14
CA LYS A 150 39.98 11.44 11.59
C LYS A 150 40.90 10.49 10.83
N TYR A 151 40.94 9.23 11.21
CA TYR A 151 41.82 8.22 10.62
C TYR A 151 41.15 6.84 10.62
N PHE A 152 41.64 5.92 9.78
CA PHE A 152 41.09 4.56 9.70
C PHE A 152 42.18 3.51 9.97
N PRO A 153 41.92 2.44 10.73
CA PRO A 153 40.72 2.21 11.53
C PRO A 153 40.73 3.07 12.82
N GLN A 154 39.57 3.60 13.20
CA GLN A 154 39.33 4.26 14.49
C GLN A 154 38.34 3.41 15.29
N PHE A 155 38.49 3.41 16.60
CA PHE A 155 37.66 2.64 17.52
C PHE A 155 37.11 3.60 18.57
N SER A 156 35.79 3.68 18.68
CA SER A 156 35.12 4.61 19.59
C SER A 156 34.11 3.86 20.44
N LEU A 157 34.08 4.17 21.74
CA LEU A 157 33.10 3.66 22.68
C LEU A 157 31.97 4.67 22.83
N TYR A 158 30.74 4.21 22.63
CA TYR A 158 29.52 4.97 22.85
C TYR A 158 28.75 4.40 24.03
N HIS A 159 28.03 5.24 24.75
CA HIS A 159 27.12 4.83 25.82
C HIS A 159 25.87 5.70 25.75
N ASN A 160 24.70 5.06 25.63
CA ASN A 160 23.39 5.71 25.59
C ASN A 160 23.28 6.89 24.60
N GLY A 161 23.83 6.73 23.40
CA GLY A 161 23.78 7.73 22.34
C GLY A 161 24.99 8.66 22.25
N GLU A 162 25.84 8.74 23.28
CA GLU A 162 26.95 9.69 23.33
C GLU A 162 28.31 8.99 23.20
N LYS A 163 29.27 9.64 22.52
CA LYS A 163 30.65 9.15 22.41
C LYS A 163 31.37 9.38 23.74
N VAL A 164 31.74 8.31 24.43
CA VAL A 164 32.43 8.36 25.73
C VAL A 164 33.92 8.55 25.54
N GLU A 165 34.55 7.70 24.74
CA GLU A 165 36.00 7.66 24.60
C GLU A 165 36.43 7.13 23.22
N GLU A 166 37.63 7.51 22.80
CA GLU A 166 38.32 6.97 21.62
C GLU A 166 39.52 6.13 22.04
N PHE A 167 39.61 4.91 21.51
CA PHE A 167 40.70 3.99 21.84
C PHE A 167 41.97 4.34 21.05
N THR A 168 43.05 4.62 21.78
CA THR A 168 44.37 5.01 21.23
C THR A 168 45.47 3.97 21.46
N GLY A 169 45.13 2.82 22.07
CA GLY A 169 46.08 1.76 22.42
C GLY A 169 46.59 0.93 21.23
N LYS A 170 47.35 -0.13 21.54
CA LYS A 170 47.85 -1.06 20.53
C LYS A 170 46.69 -1.78 19.87
N LYS A 171 46.60 -1.68 18.54
CA LYS A 171 45.56 -2.32 17.72
C LYS A 171 45.82 -3.83 17.48
N SER A 172 46.32 -4.52 18.50
CA SER A 172 46.51 -5.97 18.54
C SER A 172 45.39 -6.61 19.36
N MET A 173 45.26 -7.95 19.30
CA MET A 173 44.28 -8.68 20.11
C MET A 173 44.46 -8.39 21.62
N GLU A 174 45.72 -8.35 22.08
CA GLU A 174 46.08 -8.03 23.46
C GLU A 174 45.63 -6.63 23.86
N GLY A 175 45.97 -5.60 23.07
CA GLY A 175 45.65 -4.21 23.43
C GLY A 175 44.16 -3.87 23.35
N LEU A 176 43.43 -4.48 22.41
CA LEU A 176 41.97 -4.33 22.34
C LEU A 176 41.26 -5.08 23.48
N SER A 177 41.75 -6.27 23.84
CA SER A 177 41.19 -7.03 24.95
C SER A 177 41.50 -6.37 26.29
N GLU A 178 42.71 -5.85 26.51
CA GLU A 178 43.07 -5.10 27.71
C GLU A 178 42.13 -3.90 27.94
N TYR A 179 41.82 -3.16 26.89
CA TYR A 179 40.84 -2.06 26.94
C TYR A 179 39.43 -2.54 27.29
N VAL A 180 38.96 -3.61 26.64
CA VAL A 180 37.62 -4.17 26.93
C VAL A 180 37.56 -4.66 28.38
N GLU A 181 38.56 -5.41 28.86
CA GLU A 181 38.60 -5.90 30.24
C GLU A 181 38.64 -4.76 31.28
N ASP A 182 39.38 -3.68 31.02
CA ASP A 182 39.38 -2.48 31.87
C ASP A 182 37.99 -1.84 31.94
N LYS A 183 37.30 -1.71 30.79
CA LYS A 183 35.93 -1.19 30.76
C LYS A 183 34.93 -2.10 31.44
N LEU A 184 35.03 -3.42 31.26
CA LEU A 184 34.16 -4.38 31.93
C LEU A 184 34.34 -4.31 33.46
N GLU A 185 35.56 -4.15 33.94
CA GLU A 185 35.84 -3.94 35.36
C GLU A 185 35.23 -2.63 35.88
N SER A 186 35.29 -1.55 35.08
CA SER A 186 34.66 -0.28 35.43
C SER A 186 33.13 -0.35 35.48
N ILE A 187 32.52 -1.20 34.63
CA ILE A 187 31.06 -1.41 34.58
C ILE A 187 30.60 -2.25 35.77
N LYS A 188 31.28 -3.37 36.04
CA LYS A 188 30.99 -4.28 37.16
C LYS A 188 32.29 -4.80 37.80
N PRO A 189 32.76 -4.16 38.89
CA PRO A 189 34.01 -4.55 39.55
C PRO A 189 33.93 -5.94 40.18
N GLY A 190 35.03 -6.70 40.10
CA GLY A 190 35.19 -8.04 40.66
C GLY A 190 34.65 -9.18 39.80
N SER A 191 34.08 -8.90 38.63
CA SER A 191 33.41 -9.88 37.76
C SER A 191 34.35 -10.73 36.89
N ARG A 192 35.64 -10.37 36.79
CA ARG A 192 36.63 -11.01 35.91
C ARG A 192 37.73 -11.75 36.69
N PRO A 193 38.32 -12.84 36.14
CA PRO A 193 39.32 -13.64 36.84
C PRO A 193 40.63 -12.86 37.09
N ALA A 194 41.12 -12.90 38.32
CA ALA A 194 42.31 -12.14 38.76
C ALA A 194 43.62 -12.54 38.06
N LYS A 195 43.70 -13.73 37.43
CA LYS A 195 44.90 -14.20 36.71
C LYS A 195 44.97 -13.71 35.25
N GLY A 196 43.98 -12.97 34.76
CA GLY A 196 43.89 -12.58 33.35
C GLY A 196 43.20 -13.63 32.48
N VAL A 197 43.02 -13.30 31.21
CA VAL A 197 42.17 -14.03 30.27
C VAL A 197 43.02 -14.63 29.14
N ASN A 198 42.77 -15.89 28.74
CA ASN A 198 43.46 -16.51 27.61
C ASN A 198 42.92 -15.96 26.29
N LEU A 199 43.79 -15.36 25.48
CA LEU A 199 43.38 -14.72 24.24
C LEU A 199 43.56 -15.62 23.02
N PRO A 200 42.58 -15.66 22.09
CA PRO A 200 42.74 -16.31 20.79
C PRO A 200 43.79 -15.62 19.91
N LYS A 201 44.41 -16.39 19.02
CA LYS A 201 45.11 -15.83 17.86
C LYS A 201 44.09 -15.26 16.87
N PRO A 202 44.37 -14.14 16.18
CA PRO A 202 43.47 -13.59 15.16
C PRO A 202 43.09 -14.65 14.11
N GLY A 203 41.78 -14.83 13.88
CA GLY A 203 41.23 -15.84 12.96
C GLY A 203 41.03 -17.25 13.55
N ALA A 204 41.29 -17.46 14.84
CA ALA A 204 40.99 -18.74 15.51
C ALA A 204 39.47 -18.93 15.69
N LYS A 205 39.01 -20.19 15.68
CA LYS A 205 37.59 -20.58 15.88
C LYS A 205 37.30 -21.10 17.30
N GLY A 206 38.23 -20.89 18.23
CA GLY A 206 38.08 -21.29 19.62
C GLY A 206 39.35 -21.12 20.44
N VAL A 207 39.20 -21.20 21.76
CA VAL A 207 40.25 -21.09 22.78
C VAL A 207 39.92 -21.99 23.96
N ASP A 208 40.94 -22.67 24.49
CA ASP A 208 40.81 -23.47 25.70
C ASP A 208 40.69 -22.56 26.94
N THR A 209 39.47 -22.44 27.46
CA THR A 209 39.14 -21.63 28.64
C THR A 209 39.61 -22.24 29.97
N LYS A 210 40.25 -23.42 29.95
CA LYS A 210 40.76 -24.15 31.13
C LYS A 210 42.28 -24.08 31.33
N ALA A 211 43.03 -23.56 30.37
CA ALA A 211 44.49 -23.41 30.49
C ALA A 211 44.86 -22.16 31.32
N GLU A 212 46.00 -22.14 32.00
CA GLU A 212 46.48 -20.93 32.70
C GLU A 212 47.18 -19.96 31.73
N PRO A 213 46.97 -18.64 31.86
CA PRO A 213 47.54 -17.62 30.96
C PRO A 213 49.06 -17.48 31.10
N GLU A 214 49.74 -17.22 29.98
CA GLU A 214 51.21 -17.13 29.90
C GLU A 214 51.80 -15.83 30.49
N VAL A 215 50.97 -14.81 30.80
CA VAL A 215 51.41 -13.52 31.37
C VAL A 215 50.44 -13.04 32.47
N PRO A 216 50.88 -12.91 33.74
CA PRO A 216 50.04 -12.40 34.82
C PRO A 216 49.99 -10.86 34.81
N ALA A 217 48.79 -10.28 34.66
CA ALA A 217 48.58 -8.84 34.89
C ALA A 217 48.35 -8.56 36.39
N ALA A 218 48.95 -7.49 36.90
CA ALA A 218 49.08 -7.20 38.33
C ALA A 218 48.07 -6.18 38.87
N LYS A 219 47.55 -6.53 40.07
CA LYS A 219 47.08 -5.75 41.22
C LYS A 219 45.77 -4.94 41.15
N ASP A 220 45.02 -5.16 42.23
CA ASP A 220 43.82 -4.48 42.72
C ASP A 220 42.48 -4.89 42.09
N LYS A 221 42.03 -6.13 42.39
CA LYS A 221 40.64 -6.56 42.18
C LYS A 221 40.17 -7.39 43.39
N ASP A 222 39.08 -6.95 44.02
CA ASP A 222 38.52 -7.52 45.26
C ASP A 222 37.56 -8.69 44.95
N PRO A 223 37.91 -9.94 45.28
CA PRO A 223 37.14 -11.13 44.88
C PRO A 223 35.79 -11.26 45.60
N GLU A 224 35.60 -10.59 46.73
CA GLU A 224 34.34 -10.63 47.48
C GLU A 224 33.22 -9.81 46.80
N ALA A 225 33.56 -8.80 46.01
CA ALA A 225 32.59 -7.95 45.30
C ALA A 225 31.96 -8.66 44.09
N GLY A 226 32.74 -9.46 43.36
CA GLY A 226 32.27 -10.23 42.19
C GLY A 226 31.28 -11.34 42.53
N ALA A 227 31.55 -12.08 43.61
CA ALA A 227 30.63 -13.09 44.11
C ALA A 227 29.29 -12.47 44.57
N LYS A 228 29.36 -11.34 45.28
CA LYS A 228 28.16 -10.57 45.71
C LYS A 228 27.39 -9.97 44.53
N ALA A 229 28.06 -9.56 43.46
CA ALA A 229 27.42 -9.05 42.24
C ALA A 229 26.72 -10.17 41.45
N GLY A 230 27.33 -11.36 41.37
CA GLY A 230 26.72 -12.55 40.76
C GLY A 230 25.52 -13.08 41.55
N GLU A 231 25.58 -13.06 42.89
CA GLU A 231 24.45 -13.43 43.75
C GLU A 231 23.28 -12.43 43.63
N LYS A 232 23.56 -11.12 43.65
CA LYS A 232 22.52 -10.07 43.43
C LYS A 232 21.89 -10.15 42.04
N HIS A 233 22.68 -10.41 41.01
CA HIS A 233 22.18 -10.56 39.64
C HIS A 233 21.30 -11.81 39.54
N ASN A 234 21.70 -12.94 40.11
CA ASN A 234 20.87 -14.14 40.16
C ASN A 234 19.58 -13.94 40.98
N GLU A 235 19.59 -13.15 42.05
CA GLU A 235 18.39 -12.76 42.81
C GLU A 235 17.43 -11.88 41.97
N GLN A 236 17.96 -10.93 41.19
CA GLN A 236 17.16 -10.09 40.28
C GLN A 236 16.55 -10.89 39.13
N VAL A 237 17.32 -11.81 38.54
CA VAL A 237 16.84 -12.75 37.51
C VAL A 237 15.74 -13.64 38.07
N SER A 238 15.91 -14.13 39.31
CA SER A 238 14.89 -14.94 40.01
C SER A 238 13.62 -14.13 40.36
N ALA A 239 13.75 -12.83 40.62
CA ALA A 239 12.63 -11.93 40.90
C ALA A 239 11.88 -11.50 39.62
N GLU A 240 12.58 -11.31 38.51
CA GLU A 240 11.97 -11.03 37.19
C GLU A 240 11.24 -12.25 36.65
N ASP A 241 11.84 -13.45 36.75
CA ASP A 241 11.17 -14.72 36.39
C ASP A 241 9.92 -14.96 37.27
N ALA A 242 9.98 -14.63 38.57
CA ALA A 242 8.83 -14.75 39.49
C ALA A 242 7.76 -13.64 39.32
N SER A 243 8.14 -12.46 38.78
CA SER A 243 7.22 -11.35 38.52
C SER A 243 6.45 -11.47 37.19
N SER A 244 6.93 -12.30 36.26
CA SER A 244 6.25 -12.61 35.00
C SER A 244 5.00 -13.48 35.16
N GLU A 245 4.78 -14.10 36.33
CA GLU A 245 3.63 -14.98 36.59
C GLU A 245 2.45 -14.33 37.35
N LYS A 246 2.55 -13.08 37.82
CA LYS A 246 1.45 -12.43 38.58
C LYS A 246 1.23 -10.95 38.24
N ALA A 247 0.90 -10.65 36.98
CA ALA A 247 0.19 -9.42 36.64
C ALA A 247 -0.68 -9.59 35.39
N SER A 248 -1.79 -10.34 35.51
CA SER A 248 -2.92 -10.24 34.57
C SER A 248 -4.19 -10.83 35.18
N THR A 249 -4.95 -10.01 35.91
CA THR A 249 -6.39 -10.25 36.12
C THR A 249 -7.16 -8.93 36.14
N LEU A 250 -7.74 -8.57 34.98
CA LEU A 250 -9.08 -7.96 34.88
C LEU A 250 -9.63 -8.13 33.45
N LYS A 251 -10.28 -9.29 33.28
CA LYS A 251 -11.40 -9.66 32.39
C LYS A 251 -11.58 -8.92 31.04
N SER A 252 -11.34 -9.65 29.96
CA SER A 252 -12.31 -9.85 28.87
C SER A 252 -12.24 -11.32 28.44
N LYS A 253 -13.37 -12.03 28.47
CA LYS A 253 -13.48 -13.43 28.03
C LYS A 253 -13.71 -13.46 26.52
N THR A 254 -12.65 -13.68 25.73
CA THR A 254 -12.73 -14.48 24.49
C THR A 254 -11.32 -15.01 24.17
N LYS A 255 -11.17 -16.33 24.01
CA LYS A 255 -9.90 -16.96 23.59
C LYS A 255 -9.64 -16.68 22.10
N PRO A 256 -8.36 -16.58 21.71
CA PRO A 256 -7.81 -17.63 20.86
C PRO A 256 -6.55 -18.26 21.45
N LYS A 257 -6.40 -19.58 21.28
CA LYS A 257 -5.18 -20.33 21.62
C LYS A 257 -4.23 -20.26 20.42
N GLY A 258 -3.05 -19.67 20.60
CA GLY A 258 -1.93 -19.70 19.64
C GLY A 258 -0.71 -19.08 20.32
N GLY A 259 0.50 -19.61 20.09
CA GLY A 259 1.74 -18.94 20.54
C GLY A 259 1.93 -17.58 19.86
N PRO A 260 2.97 -16.79 20.21
CA PRO A 260 3.19 -15.50 19.56
C PRO A 260 3.33 -15.68 18.04
N ALA A 261 2.61 -14.87 17.26
CA ALA A 261 2.59 -14.96 15.80
C ALA A 261 3.95 -14.52 15.23
N ASN A 262 4.58 -15.33 14.37
CA ASN A 262 5.92 -15.06 13.79
C ASN A 262 6.97 -14.56 14.82
N PRO A 263 7.45 -15.43 15.73
CA PRO A 263 8.41 -15.04 16.76
C PRO A 263 9.79 -14.70 16.20
N GLN A 264 10.11 -15.12 14.98
CA GLN A 264 11.40 -14.88 14.34
C GLN A 264 11.45 -13.57 13.55
N GLY A 265 10.29 -12.94 13.26
CA GLY A 265 10.22 -11.72 12.46
C GLY A 265 10.68 -11.92 11.01
N ILE A 266 10.53 -13.13 10.46
CA ILE A 266 10.98 -13.51 9.12
C ILE A 266 9.78 -13.94 8.29
N SER A 267 9.83 -13.73 6.98
CA SER A 267 8.84 -14.28 6.04
C SER A 267 9.07 -15.78 5.88
N VAL A 268 8.13 -16.60 6.34
CA VAL A 268 8.26 -18.06 6.33
C VAL A 268 7.97 -18.60 4.92
N PRO A 269 8.88 -19.38 4.31
CA PRO A 269 8.58 -20.05 3.04
C PRO A 269 7.57 -21.18 3.25
N LEU A 270 6.47 -21.13 2.49
CA LEU A 270 5.36 -22.08 2.60
C LEU A 270 5.32 -23.01 1.38
N THR A 271 5.40 -24.31 1.65
CA THR A 271 5.08 -25.42 0.74
C THR A 271 3.59 -25.77 0.81
N ALA A 272 3.07 -26.56 -0.14
CA ALA A 272 1.67 -26.98 -0.13
C ALA A 272 1.23 -27.64 1.20
N GLU A 273 2.07 -28.50 1.78
CA GLU A 273 1.79 -29.19 3.05
C GLU A 273 1.79 -28.21 4.23
N SER A 274 2.81 -27.36 4.33
CA SER A 274 2.91 -26.38 5.40
C SER A 274 1.80 -25.32 5.33
N PHE A 275 1.40 -24.93 4.12
CA PHE A 275 0.29 -24.01 3.89
C PHE A 275 -1.02 -24.62 4.40
N GLN A 276 -1.31 -25.88 4.07
CA GLN A 276 -2.52 -26.53 4.55
C GLN A 276 -2.54 -26.63 6.09
N LYS A 277 -1.41 -27.04 6.68
CA LYS A 277 -1.28 -27.25 8.13
C LYS A 277 -1.31 -25.95 8.93
N LEU A 278 -0.60 -24.92 8.47
CA LEU A 278 -0.38 -23.68 9.23
C LEU A 278 -1.36 -22.56 8.90
N VAL A 279 -1.90 -22.52 7.68
CA VAL A 279 -2.77 -21.43 7.20
C VAL A 279 -4.23 -21.86 7.17
N THR A 280 -4.54 -22.96 6.49
CA THR A 280 -5.95 -23.33 6.24
C THR A 280 -6.61 -24.07 7.40
N THR A 281 -5.83 -24.86 8.14
CA THR A 281 -6.34 -25.68 9.25
C THR A 281 -6.44 -24.89 10.56
N THR A 282 -5.62 -23.84 10.70
CA THR A 282 -5.65 -22.92 11.85
C THR A 282 -6.55 -21.72 11.55
N GLN A 283 -6.87 -20.93 12.57
CA GLN A 283 -7.54 -19.63 12.40
C GLN A 283 -6.56 -18.47 12.62
N ASP A 284 -5.26 -18.77 12.56
CA ASP A 284 -4.21 -17.79 12.77
C ASP A 284 -4.15 -16.84 11.56
N PRO A 285 -3.98 -15.53 11.76
CA PRO A 285 -3.91 -14.58 10.66
C PRO A 285 -2.56 -14.71 9.96
N TRP A 286 -2.59 -14.81 8.63
CA TRP A 286 -1.40 -14.90 7.78
C TRP A 286 -1.45 -13.87 6.66
N PHE A 287 -0.36 -13.15 6.44
CA PHE A 287 -0.20 -12.32 5.25
C PHE A 287 0.86 -12.93 4.34
N ILE A 288 0.45 -13.37 3.15
CA ILE A 288 1.24 -14.26 2.29
C ILE A 288 1.46 -13.63 0.92
N LYS A 289 2.73 -13.57 0.53
CA LYS A 289 3.19 -13.14 -0.81
C LYS A 289 3.36 -14.34 -1.72
N PHE A 290 2.68 -14.34 -2.86
CA PHE A 290 2.89 -15.29 -3.96
C PHE A 290 3.80 -14.64 -5.00
N TYR A 291 4.93 -15.29 -5.27
CA TYR A 291 5.99 -14.71 -6.11
C TYR A 291 6.64 -15.72 -7.03
N ALA A 292 7.37 -15.21 -8.02
CA ALA A 292 8.30 -15.97 -8.84
C ALA A 292 9.70 -15.31 -8.80
N PRO A 293 10.80 -16.07 -8.66
CA PRO A 293 12.16 -15.54 -8.48
C PRO A 293 12.66 -14.68 -9.66
N TRP A 294 12.20 -14.97 -10.89
CA TRP A 294 12.58 -14.21 -12.10
C TRP A 294 11.78 -12.92 -12.28
N CYS A 295 10.73 -12.68 -11.49
CA CYS A 295 9.90 -11.49 -11.63
C CYS A 295 10.56 -10.26 -10.99
N HIS A 296 10.92 -9.28 -11.81
CA HIS A 296 11.53 -8.03 -11.35
C HIS A 296 10.68 -7.30 -10.30
N HIS A 297 9.36 -7.25 -10.47
CA HIS A 297 8.45 -6.64 -9.49
C HIS A 297 8.42 -7.38 -8.15
N CYS A 298 8.63 -8.71 -8.15
CA CYS A 298 8.76 -9.49 -6.92
C CYS A 298 10.08 -9.20 -6.20
N GLN A 299 11.17 -9.09 -6.96
CA GLN A 299 12.50 -8.75 -6.42
C GLN A 299 12.48 -7.36 -5.77
N ALA A 300 11.83 -6.38 -6.41
CA ALA A 300 11.67 -5.04 -5.85
C ALA A 300 10.83 -5.02 -4.55
N LEU A 301 9.84 -5.91 -4.41
CA LEU A 301 9.01 -6.03 -3.21
C LEU A 301 9.72 -6.78 -2.06
N ALA A 302 10.64 -7.69 -2.37
CA ALA A 302 11.32 -8.55 -1.41
C ALA A 302 11.92 -7.82 -0.18
N PRO A 303 12.67 -6.70 -0.32
CA PRO A 303 13.21 -5.99 0.84
C PRO A 303 12.12 -5.42 1.75
N ASN A 304 11.10 -4.78 1.17
CA ASN A 304 9.97 -4.22 1.93
C ASN A 304 9.19 -5.32 2.65
N TRP A 305 9.00 -6.48 2.00
CA TRP A 305 8.31 -7.63 2.59
C TRP A 305 9.07 -8.21 3.79
N ALA A 306 10.40 -8.32 3.68
CA ALA A 306 11.25 -8.80 4.76
C ALA A 306 11.29 -7.80 5.94
N GLN A 307 11.32 -6.49 5.66
CA GLN A 307 11.23 -5.46 6.70
C GLN A 307 9.87 -5.48 7.41
N MET A 308 8.77 -5.57 6.66
CA MET A 308 7.42 -5.73 7.24
C MET A 308 7.34 -6.96 8.14
N ALA A 309 7.96 -8.09 7.75
CA ALA A 309 7.99 -9.28 8.59
C ALA A 309 8.67 -9.07 9.94
N ARG A 310 9.67 -8.20 10.00
CA ARG A 310 10.34 -7.80 11.26
C ARG A 310 9.46 -6.86 12.08
N GLU A 311 8.85 -5.85 11.45
CA GLU A 311 7.97 -4.91 12.16
C GLU A 311 6.72 -5.57 12.73
N MET A 312 6.22 -6.62 12.07
CA MET A 312 5.05 -7.39 12.50
C MET A 312 5.42 -8.62 13.36
N GLN A 313 6.65 -8.70 13.86
CA GLN A 313 7.09 -9.76 14.77
C GLN A 313 6.20 -9.83 16.00
N ASN A 314 5.83 -11.05 16.42
CA ASN A 314 4.89 -11.32 17.51
C ASN A 314 3.44 -10.82 17.28
N VAL A 315 3.14 -10.20 16.14
CA VAL A 315 1.83 -9.61 15.84
C VAL A 315 1.11 -10.34 14.71
N LEU A 316 1.79 -10.62 13.59
CA LEU A 316 1.18 -11.26 12.41
C LEU A 316 2.12 -12.28 11.76
N ASN A 317 1.56 -13.43 11.35
CA ASN A 317 2.34 -14.40 10.58
C ASN A 317 2.56 -13.90 9.15
N ILE A 318 3.83 -13.78 8.73
CA ILE A 318 4.18 -13.40 7.36
C ILE A 318 4.74 -14.61 6.63
N GLY A 319 4.16 -14.89 5.46
CA GLY A 319 4.54 -16.03 4.64
C GLY A 319 4.92 -15.63 3.22
N GLU A 320 5.61 -16.54 2.54
CA GLU A 320 5.86 -16.43 1.11
C GLU A 320 5.77 -17.79 0.41
N VAL A 321 5.21 -17.78 -0.81
CA VAL A 321 5.04 -18.96 -1.64
C VAL A 321 5.73 -18.71 -2.97
N ASN A 322 6.69 -19.58 -3.30
CA ASN A 322 7.34 -19.58 -4.60
C ASN A 322 6.48 -20.39 -5.59
N CYS A 323 5.85 -19.71 -6.54
CA CYS A 323 4.96 -20.32 -7.52
C CYS A 323 5.66 -21.12 -8.62
N ASP A 324 6.96 -20.93 -8.83
CA ASP A 324 7.74 -21.81 -9.70
C ASP A 324 7.97 -23.18 -9.04
N ALA A 325 8.16 -23.20 -7.72
CA ALA A 325 8.32 -24.42 -6.95
C ALA A 325 6.97 -25.09 -6.61
N GLU A 326 5.93 -24.29 -6.35
CA GLU A 326 4.61 -24.74 -5.88
C GLU A 326 3.47 -24.29 -6.83
N PRO A 327 3.46 -24.70 -8.12
CA PRO A 327 2.51 -24.19 -9.11
C PRO A 327 1.06 -24.59 -8.81
N ARG A 328 0.85 -25.75 -8.16
CA ARG A 328 -0.49 -26.21 -7.76
C ARG A 328 -1.09 -25.32 -6.69
N LEU A 329 -0.32 -25.01 -5.64
CA LEU A 329 -0.76 -24.13 -4.56
C LEU A 329 -1.16 -22.74 -5.09
N CYS A 330 -0.37 -22.18 -6.00
CA CYS A 330 -0.69 -20.87 -6.59
C CYS A 330 -1.94 -20.91 -7.48
N LYS A 331 -2.16 -22.02 -8.20
CA LYS A 331 -3.40 -22.24 -8.96
C LYS A 331 -4.62 -22.36 -8.04
N ASP A 332 -4.50 -23.10 -6.95
CA ASP A 332 -5.58 -23.28 -5.97
C ASP A 332 -5.89 -21.97 -5.23
N ALA A 333 -4.86 -21.16 -4.95
CA ALA A 333 -5.00 -19.80 -4.46
C ALA A 333 -5.47 -18.78 -5.52
N HIS A 334 -5.73 -19.21 -6.77
CA HIS A 334 -6.17 -18.39 -7.90
C HIS A 334 -5.25 -17.18 -8.18
N VAL A 335 -3.94 -17.36 -8.02
CA VAL A 335 -2.95 -16.32 -8.34
C VAL A 335 -2.89 -16.16 -9.86
N SER A 336 -3.19 -14.94 -10.34
CA SER A 336 -3.23 -14.64 -11.78
C SER A 336 -2.02 -13.84 -12.28
N ALA A 337 -1.32 -13.14 -11.39
CA ALA A 337 -0.16 -12.31 -11.68
C ALA A 337 0.84 -12.35 -10.53
N PHE A 338 2.06 -11.86 -10.74
CA PHE A 338 3.07 -11.77 -9.69
C PHE A 338 3.59 -10.33 -9.52
N PRO A 339 3.87 -9.88 -8.29
CA PRO A 339 3.47 -10.51 -7.02
C PRO A 339 1.97 -10.31 -6.75
N THR A 340 1.34 -11.32 -6.15
CA THR A 340 0.01 -11.22 -5.53
C THR A 340 0.14 -11.44 -4.04
N MET A 341 -0.56 -10.64 -3.23
CA MET A 341 -0.50 -10.72 -1.77
C MET A 341 -1.90 -10.97 -1.24
N TYR A 342 -2.03 -11.99 -0.40
CA TYR A 342 -3.30 -12.38 0.21
C TYR A 342 -3.19 -12.37 1.72
N PHE A 343 -4.16 -11.78 2.38
CA PHE A 343 -4.40 -12.00 3.80
C PHE A 343 -5.31 -13.20 3.96
N PHE A 344 -4.91 -14.15 4.81
CA PHE A 344 -5.61 -15.38 5.10
C PHE A 344 -6.00 -15.44 6.58
N ARG A 345 -7.15 -16.05 6.81
CA ARG A 345 -7.58 -16.49 8.13
C ARG A 345 -8.38 -17.79 7.95
N GLY A 346 -7.75 -18.91 8.29
CA GLY A 346 -8.28 -20.22 7.94
C GLY A 346 -8.47 -20.39 6.44
N GLY A 347 -9.66 -20.83 6.03
CA GLY A 347 -10.00 -21.05 4.62
C GLY A 347 -10.38 -19.79 3.83
N GLU A 348 -10.54 -18.65 4.50
CA GLU A 348 -10.95 -17.39 3.86
C GLU A 348 -9.75 -16.49 3.54
N ARG A 349 -9.85 -15.71 2.46
CA ARG A 349 -8.77 -14.84 1.98
C ARG A 349 -9.25 -13.54 1.34
N VAL A 350 -8.42 -12.50 1.41
CA VAL A 350 -8.66 -11.21 0.76
C VAL A 350 -7.39 -10.71 0.08
N GLU A 351 -7.53 -10.19 -1.13
CA GLU A 351 -6.42 -9.64 -1.93
C GLU A 351 -6.02 -8.25 -1.46
N TYR A 352 -4.71 -8.04 -1.31
CA TYR A 352 -4.16 -6.71 -1.12
C TYR A 352 -3.83 -6.07 -2.47
N ASN A 353 -4.56 -5.00 -2.80
CA ASN A 353 -4.41 -4.23 -4.04
C ASN A 353 -3.75 -2.85 -3.84
N GLY A 354 -3.19 -2.60 -2.66
CA GLY A 354 -2.58 -1.31 -2.31
C GLY A 354 -1.17 -1.11 -2.85
N LEU A 355 -0.55 0.00 -2.45
CA LEU A 355 0.84 0.31 -2.79
C LEU A 355 1.81 -0.65 -2.12
N ARG A 356 2.98 -0.87 -2.74
CA ARG A 356 3.97 -1.87 -2.30
C ARG A 356 5.08 -1.28 -1.40
N GLY A 357 4.85 -0.08 -0.88
CA GLY A 357 5.75 0.57 0.08
C GLY A 357 5.65 -0.07 1.45
N LEU A 358 6.74 -0.01 2.24
CA LEU A 358 6.79 -0.57 3.59
C LEU A 358 5.66 -0.03 4.48
N GLY A 359 5.48 1.29 4.51
CA GLY A 359 4.46 1.94 5.33
C GLY A 359 3.03 1.49 4.99
N ASP A 360 2.72 1.34 3.70
CA ASP A 360 1.40 0.89 3.25
C ASP A 360 1.12 -0.57 3.61
N LEU A 361 2.13 -1.43 3.46
CA LEU A 361 2.06 -2.84 3.81
C LEU A 361 1.88 -3.02 5.32
N VAL A 362 2.63 -2.29 6.14
CA VAL A 362 2.55 -2.32 7.60
C VAL A 362 1.21 -1.77 8.09
N ASN A 363 0.74 -0.66 7.50
CA ASN A 363 -0.56 -0.08 7.82
C ASN A 363 -1.70 -1.07 7.52
N TYR A 364 -1.67 -1.71 6.35
CA TYR A 364 -2.63 -2.76 6.01
C TYR A 364 -2.54 -3.95 6.97
N ALA A 365 -1.33 -4.42 7.29
CA ALA A 365 -1.12 -5.54 8.21
C ALA A 365 -1.68 -5.26 9.62
N LYS A 366 -1.46 -4.05 10.16
CA LYS A 366 -2.03 -3.62 11.44
C LYS A 366 -3.57 -3.62 11.41
N LYS A 367 -4.17 -3.01 10.39
CA LYS A 367 -5.64 -3.02 10.19
C LYS A 367 -6.20 -4.43 10.04
N ALA A 368 -5.49 -5.31 9.34
CA ALA A 368 -5.90 -6.69 9.14
C ALA A 368 -5.89 -7.49 10.46
N VAL A 369 -4.91 -7.24 11.33
CA VAL A 369 -4.83 -7.85 12.67
C VAL A 369 -5.97 -7.37 13.56
N ASP A 370 -6.27 -6.07 13.55
CA ASP A 370 -7.37 -5.50 14.36
C ASP A 370 -8.72 -6.12 13.98
N VAL A 371 -8.97 -6.30 12.68
CA VAL A 371 -10.15 -6.98 12.14
C VAL A 371 -10.12 -8.49 12.46
N GLY A 372 -8.91 -9.07 12.53
CA GLY A 372 -8.64 -10.43 12.98
C GLY A 372 -9.09 -10.74 14.41
N LEU A 373 -9.29 -9.73 15.26
CA LEU A 373 -9.79 -9.93 16.63
C LEU A 373 -11.30 -10.25 16.70
N GLY A 374 -12.00 -10.24 15.55
CA GLY A 374 -13.43 -10.53 15.46
C GLY A 374 -14.31 -9.31 15.72
N VAL A 375 -15.62 -9.52 15.72
CA VAL A 375 -16.60 -8.42 15.86
C VAL A 375 -16.76 -8.05 17.33
N GLN A 376 -16.25 -6.88 17.69
CA GLN A 376 -16.28 -6.36 19.07
C GLN A 376 -17.67 -5.83 19.43
N ASP A 377 -18.05 -6.03 20.69
CA ASP A 377 -19.27 -5.48 21.29
C ASP A 377 -18.98 -4.08 21.85
N VAL A 378 -19.88 -3.14 21.59
CA VAL A 378 -19.62 -1.70 21.79
C VAL A 378 -20.83 -1.04 22.47
N ASP A 379 -20.54 -0.31 23.55
CA ASP A 379 -21.49 0.56 24.26
C ASP A 379 -21.55 1.97 23.65
N ALA A 380 -22.54 2.76 24.05
CA ALA A 380 -22.75 4.12 23.54
C ALA A 380 -21.55 5.07 23.75
N THR A 381 -20.77 4.90 24.82
CA THR A 381 -19.56 5.70 25.09
C THR A 381 -18.40 5.29 24.18
N SER A 382 -18.08 4.00 24.14
CA SER A 382 -17.05 3.45 23.25
C SER A 382 -17.37 3.70 21.78
N PHE A 383 -18.66 3.72 21.40
CA PHE A 383 -19.07 4.02 20.03
C PHE A 383 -18.74 5.46 19.63
N LYS A 384 -18.89 6.42 20.55
CA LYS A 384 -18.50 7.82 20.27
C LYS A 384 -17.00 7.96 20.04
N GLU A 385 -16.18 7.26 20.83
CA GLU A 385 -14.73 7.23 20.63
C GLU A 385 -14.34 6.59 19.28
N LEU A 386 -15.11 5.59 18.84
CA LEU A 386 -14.91 5.00 17.51
C LEU A 386 -15.32 5.96 16.40
N GLU A 387 -16.43 6.71 16.54
CA GLU A 387 -16.87 7.72 15.56
C GLU A 387 -15.83 8.84 15.35
N GLU A 388 -15.02 9.16 16.35
CA GLU A 388 -13.94 10.16 16.23
C GLU A 388 -12.71 9.63 15.50
N LYS A 389 -12.43 8.33 15.61
CA LYS A 389 -11.23 7.69 15.05
C LYS A 389 -11.46 7.13 13.64
N GLU A 390 -12.63 6.55 13.40
CA GLU A 390 -12.96 5.83 12.17
C GLU A 390 -13.99 6.62 11.35
N GLU A 391 -13.72 6.81 10.05
CA GLU A 391 -14.66 7.51 9.16
C GLU A 391 -15.86 6.65 8.74
N VAL A 392 -15.71 5.31 8.77
CA VAL A 392 -16.72 4.34 8.34
C VAL A 392 -16.85 3.20 9.35
N ILE A 393 -18.03 3.09 9.96
CA ILE A 393 -18.33 2.06 10.97
C ILE A 393 -19.59 1.32 10.58
N PHE A 394 -19.51 0.00 10.48
CA PHE A 394 -20.66 -0.88 10.34
C PHE A 394 -21.13 -1.31 11.73
N LEU A 395 -22.38 -1.01 12.07
CA LEU A 395 -22.97 -1.29 13.37
C LEU A 395 -24.08 -2.33 13.21
N TYR A 396 -23.90 -3.47 13.88
CA TYR A 396 -24.85 -4.57 13.93
C TYR A 396 -25.60 -4.58 15.26
N PHE A 397 -26.89 -4.25 15.21
CA PHE A 397 -27.82 -4.35 16.33
C PHE A 397 -28.32 -5.77 16.48
N TYR A 398 -28.15 -6.30 17.68
CA TYR A 398 -28.62 -7.63 18.05
C TYR A 398 -29.44 -7.59 19.34
N ASP A 399 -30.19 -8.66 19.55
CA ASP A 399 -31.01 -8.88 20.74
C ASP A 399 -30.75 -10.30 21.28
N HIS A 400 -31.28 -10.63 22.45
CA HIS A 400 -31.17 -11.95 23.08
C HIS A 400 -31.69 -13.10 22.20
N ALA A 401 -32.59 -12.82 21.23
CA ALA A 401 -33.11 -13.80 20.28
C ALA A 401 -32.19 -14.04 19.07
N THR A 402 -31.08 -13.31 18.93
CA THR A 402 -30.13 -13.51 17.81
C THR A 402 -29.32 -14.78 18.00
N THR A 403 -29.17 -15.54 16.92
CA THR A 403 -28.59 -16.89 16.96
C THR A 403 -27.09 -16.88 16.69
N SER A 404 -26.40 -17.95 17.08
CA SER A 404 -24.97 -18.12 16.77
C SER A 404 -24.66 -18.09 15.27
N GLU A 405 -25.60 -18.56 14.44
CA GLU A 405 -25.48 -18.51 12.97
C GLU A 405 -25.41 -17.07 12.44
N ASP A 406 -26.15 -16.14 13.07
CA ASP A 406 -26.14 -14.74 12.69
C ASP A 406 -24.77 -14.10 12.98
N PHE A 407 -24.16 -14.46 14.11
CA PHE A 407 -22.81 -14.00 14.47
C PHE A 407 -21.74 -14.63 13.58
N GLU A 408 -21.86 -15.90 13.23
CA GLU A 408 -20.91 -16.54 12.30
C GLU A 408 -20.98 -15.89 10.91
N ALA A 409 -22.19 -15.58 10.42
CA ALA A 409 -22.36 -14.85 9.16
C ALA A 409 -21.72 -13.45 9.21
N LEU A 410 -21.82 -12.76 10.36
CA LEU A 410 -21.20 -11.46 10.59
C LEU A 410 -19.67 -11.54 10.61
N GLU A 411 -19.11 -12.59 11.23
CA GLU A 411 -17.66 -12.79 11.32
C GLU A 411 -17.02 -13.02 9.94
N ARG A 412 -17.70 -13.69 9.02
CA ARG A 412 -17.23 -13.87 7.62
C ARG A 412 -17.05 -12.53 6.89
N LEU A 413 -17.80 -11.48 7.26
CA LEU A 413 -17.68 -10.14 6.66
C LEU A 413 -16.40 -9.41 7.05
N THR A 414 -15.80 -9.76 8.20
CA THR A 414 -14.67 -9.01 8.77
C THR A 414 -13.51 -8.91 7.78
N LEU A 415 -13.06 -10.02 7.21
CA LEU A 415 -11.91 -10.03 6.29
C LEU A 415 -12.10 -9.12 5.08
N SER A 416 -13.30 -9.10 4.50
CA SER A 416 -13.58 -8.29 3.31
C SER A 416 -13.65 -6.79 3.59
N LEU A 417 -13.73 -6.39 4.87
CA LEU A 417 -13.76 -5.01 5.30
C LEU A 417 -12.37 -4.44 5.65
N ILE A 418 -11.31 -5.25 5.60
CA ILE A 418 -9.94 -4.80 5.87
C ILE A 418 -9.57 -3.65 4.93
N GLY A 419 -9.24 -2.49 5.52
CA GLY A 419 -8.89 -1.28 4.77
C GLY A 419 -10.08 -0.43 4.30
N HIS A 420 -11.31 -0.91 4.47
CA HIS A 420 -12.53 -0.21 4.06
C HIS A 420 -13.35 0.34 5.24
N GLY A 421 -13.50 -0.42 6.32
CA GLY A 421 -14.22 0.04 7.50
C GLY A 421 -14.23 -0.99 8.61
N ARG A 422 -14.68 -0.60 9.80
CA ARG A 422 -14.74 -1.48 10.96
C ARG A 422 -16.16 -1.96 11.20
N ILE A 423 -16.33 -3.25 11.50
CA ILE A 423 -17.62 -3.81 11.91
C ILE A 423 -17.64 -4.08 13.41
N VAL A 424 -18.70 -3.62 14.05
CA VAL A 424 -18.95 -3.77 15.49
C VAL A 424 -20.39 -4.17 15.73
N LYS A 425 -20.65 -4.82 16.87
CA LYS A 425 -21.99 -5.21 17.30
C LYS A 425 -22.39 -4.46 18.57
N THR A 426 -23.69 -4.30 18.79
CA THR A 426 -24.21 -3.67 20.01
C THR A 426 -25.62 -4.17 20.34
N ASN A 427 -25.93 -4.21 21.62
CA ASN A 427 -27.28 -4.38 22.17
C ASN A 427 -27.73 -3.15 23.00
N SER A 428 -27.00 -2.03 22.90
CA SER A 428 -27.24 -0.84 23.72
C SER A 428 -28.55 -0.14 23.35
N ALA A 429 -29.45 0.01 24.34
CA ALA A 429 -30.72 0.72 24.17
C ALA A 429 -30.54 2.19 23.76
N ALA A 430 -29.50 2.86 24.27
CA ALA A 430 -29.21 4.25 23.95
C ALA A 430 -28.84 4.44 22.46
N LEU A 431 -28.08 3.49 21.89
CA LEU A 431 -27.76 3.50 20.47
C LEU A 431 -28.98 3.15 19.62
N ALA A 432 -29.82 2.22 20.07
CA ALA A 432 -31.05 1.87 19.39
C ALA A 432 -32.00 3.08 19.29
N GLU A 433 -32.13 3.87 20.37
CA GLU A 433 -32.92 5.10 20.36
C GLU A 433 -32.34 6.17 19.42
N ARG A 434 -31.03 6.43 19.50
CA ARG A 434 -30.33 7.39 18.62
C ARG A 434 -30.56 7.10 17.14
N PHE A 435 -30.44 5.83 16.76
CA PHE A 435 -30.58 5.39 15.36
C PHE A 435 -32.00 4.94 14.99
N LYS A 436 -32.98 5.14 15.88
CA LYS A 436 -34.40 4.82 15.67
C LYS A 436 -34.62 3.35 15.26
N ILE A 437 -33.92 2.43 15.93
CA ILE A 437 -34.02 1.00 15.69
C ILE A 437 -35.15 0.43 16.53
N SER A 438 -36.17 -0.12 15.87
CA SER A 438 -37.31 -0.80 16.50
C SER A 438 -37.41 -2.28 16.15
N THR A 439 -36.58 -2.76 15.22
CA THR A 439 -36.61 -4.14 14.71
C THR A 439 -35.21 -4.74 14.78
N TRP A 440 -35.13 -6.01 15.18
CA TRP A 440 -33.86 -6.76 15.30
C TRP A 440 -33.91 -8.08 14.50
N PRO A 441 -32.76 -8.58 14.02
CA PRO A 441 -31.46 -7.91 13.96
C PRO A 441 -31.43 -6.80 12.90
N ARG A 442 -30.54 -5.82 13.06
CA ARG A 442 -30.40 -4.71 12.10
C ARG A 442 -28.96 -4.33 11.85
N LEU A 443 -28.62 -4.08 10.59
CA LEU A 443 -27.31 -3.62 10.18
C LEU A 443 -27.41 -2.22 9.58
N LEU A 444 -26.49 -1.34 9.98
CA LEU A 444 -26.34 -0.01 9.40
C LEU A 444 -24.87 0.35 9.27
N VAL A 445 -24.58 1.33 8.44
CA VAL A 445 -23.26 1.97 8.35
C VAL A 445 -23.38 3.40 8.81
N VAL A 446 -22.46 3.85 9.63
CA VAL A 446 -22.31 5.24 10.07
C VAL A 446 -21.10 5.83 9.36
N ARG A 447 -21.31 6.95 8.66
CA ARG A 447 -20.26 7.72 7.98
C ARG A 447 -20.39 9.18 8.37
N ASP A 448 -19.36 9.73 9.01
CA ASP A 448 -19.35 11.10 9.55
C ASP A 448 -20.68 11.43 10.31
N GLY A 449 -21.16 10.49 11.14
CA GLY A 449 -22.39 10.62 11.94
C GLY A 449 -23.71 10.35 11.21
N ARG A 450 -23.71 10.13 9.89
CA ARG A 450 -24.92 9.74 9.12
C ARG A 450 -25.07 8.24 9.03
N ALA A 451 -26.25 7.74 9.37
CA ALA A 451 -26.58 6.32 9.28
C ALA A 451 -27.28 5.97 7.95
N ASN A 452 -26.76 4.95 7.25
CA ASN A 452 -27.42 4.30 6.14
C ASN A 452 -27.78 2.87 6.54
N TYR A 453 -29.04 2.48 6.34
CA TYR A 453 -29.56 1.20 6.82
C TYR A 453 -29.51 0.14 5.72
N TYR A 454 -29.11 -1.08 6.08
CA TYR A 454 -29.34 -2.24 5.24
C TYR A 454 -30.81 -2.66 5.36
N THR A 455 -31.50 -2.80 4.23
CA THR A 455 -32.94 -3.14 4.17
C THR A 455 -33.12 -4.58 3.64
N PRO A 456 -33.00 -5.61 4.49
CA PRO A 456 -33.31 -6.99 4.12
C PRO A 456 -34.80 -7.13 3.77
N ILE A 457 -35.11 -8.06 2.84
CA ILE A 457 -36.50 -8.41 2.50
C ILE A 457 -37.03 -9.42 3.51
N ALA A 458 -36.19 -10.36 3.93
CA ALA A 458 -36.49 -11.39 4.93
C ALA A 458 -35.37 -11.50 6.00
N PRO A 459 -35.67 -12.00 7.21
CA PRO A 459 -34.65 -12.18 8.26
C PRO A 459 -33.44 -13.02 7.83
N LYS A 460 -33.65 -14.04 6.99
CA LYS A 460 -32.57 -14.88 6.44
C LYS A 460 -31.55 -14.11 5.60
N ASP A 461 -31.95 -12.97 5.02
CA ASP A 461 -31.08 -12.13 4.19
C ASP A 461 -30.02 -11.43 5.04
N MET A 462 -30.18 -11.40 6.37
CA MET A 462 -29.16 -10.97 7.32
C MET A 462 -28.04 -12.01 7.52
N ARG A 463 -28.23 -13.25 7.04
CA ARG A 463 -27.20 -14.31 7.03
C ARG A 463 -26.53 -14.45 5.68
N ASP A 464 -27.10 -13.87 4.62
CA ASP A 464 -26.50 -13.92 3.28
C ASP A 464 -25.33 -12.95 3.18
N PHE A 465 -24.14 -13.48 3.44
CA PHE A 465 -22.87 -12.79 3.31
C PHE A 465 -22.73 -12.06 1.96
N ARG A 466 -23.15 -12.67 0.84
CA ARG A 466 -22.92 -12.06 -0.49
C ARG A 466 -23.79 -10.83 -0.68
N GLN A 467 -25.03 -10.90 -0.22
CA GLN A 467 -25.97 -9.79 -0.31
C GLN A 467 -25.53 -8.63 0.58
N ILE A 468 -25.13 -8.93 1.82
CA ILE A 468 -24.63 -7.92 2.75
C ILE A 468 -23.33 -7.29 2.23
N LEU A 469 -22.37 -8.11 1.78
CA LEU A 469 -21.12 -7.63 1.19
C LEU A 469 -21.38 -6.75 -0.04
N GLY A 470 -22.32 -7.16 -0.91
CA GLY A 470 -22.74 -6.38 -2.06
C GLY A 470 -23.26 -5.00 -1.67
N TRP A 471 -24.10 -4.93 -0.64
CA TRP A 471 -24.54 -3.67 -0.07
C TRP A 471 -23.39 -2.87 0.57
N MET A 472 -22.55 -3.51 1.39
CA MET A 472 -21.41 -2.86 2.04
C MET A 472 -20.48 -2.19 1.03
N ARG A 473 -20.17 -2.84 -0.09
CA ARG A 473 -19.36 -2.26 -1.18
C ARG A 473 -19.92 -0.95 -1.73
N THR A 474 -21.24 -0.76 -1.70
CA THR A 474 -21.85 0.50 -2.16
C THR A 474 -21.67 1.65 -1.16
N VAL A 475 -21.34 1.35 0.10
CA VAL A 475 -21.35 2.33 1.21
C VAL A 475 -20.08 2.32 2.08
N TRP A 476 -19.08 1.51 1.77
CA TRP A 476 -17.87 1.35 2.60
C TRP A 476 -16.83 2.47 2.42
N LEU A 477 -17.02 3.37 1.46
CA LEU A 477 -16.17 4.54 1.31
C LEU A 477 -16.68 5.65 2.24
N PRO A 478 -15.77 6.39 2.90
CA PRO A 478 -16.14 7.62 3.61
C PRO A 478 -16.76 8.62 2.62
N ILE A 479 -17.39 9.67 3.14
CA ILE A 479 -18.12 10.64 2.30
C ILE A 479 -17.16 11.37 1.35
N VAL A 480 -15.93 11.64 1.83
CA VAL A 480 -14.85 12.23 1.04
C VAL A 480 -13.59 11.33 1.17
N PRO A 481 -13.51 10.22 0.42
CA PRO A 481 -12.37 9.33 0.43
C PRO A 481 -11.13 9.95 -0.21
N GLU A 482 -9.97 9.47 0.22
CA GLU A 482 -8.71 9.70 -0.48
C GLU A 482 -8.70 8.90 -1.79
N LEU A 483 -8.38 9.57 -2.89
CA LEU A 483 -8.18 8.98 -4.20
C LEU A 483 -6.78 8.36 -4.25
N THR A 484 -6.75 7.04 -4.31
CA THR A 484 -5.54 6.22 -4.43
C THR A 484 -5.59 5.40 -5.70
N ALA A 485 -4.46 4.82 -6.11
CA ALA A 485 -4.40 4.00 -7.32
C ALA A 485 -5.35 2.77 -7.27
N SER A 486 -5.65 2.25 -6.08
CA SER A 486 -6.48 1.06 -5.88
C SER A 486 -7.99 1.32 -5.94
N ASN A 487 -8.44 2.49 -5.47
CA ASN A 487 -9.86 2.85 -5.43
C ASN A 487 -10.27 3.85 -6.52
N ALA A 488 -9.32 4.33 -7.34
CA ALA A 488 -9.57 5.38 -8.33
C ALA A 488 -10.74 5.04 -9.28
N ARG A 489 -10.78 3.82 -9.83
CA ARG A 489 -11.88 3.40 -10.72
C ARG A 489 -13.22 3.37 -9.99
N GLU A 490 -13.24 2.83 -8.78
CA GLU A 490 -14.45 2.76 -7.98
C GLU A 490 -15.02 4.15 -7.70
N ILE A 491 -14.16 5.13 -7.38
CA ILE A 491 -14.58 6.51 -7.09
C ILE A 491 -15.01 7.25 -8.37
N MET A 492 -14.24 7.13 -9.46
CA MET A 492 -14.34 8.00 -10.63
C MET A 492 -15.33 7.53 -11.70
N ASP A 493 -15.53 6.22 -11.85
CA ASP A 493 -16.35 5.68 -12.93
C ASP A 493 -17.84 5.96 -12.70
N GLY A 494 -18.55 6.33 -13.77
CA GLY A 494 -20.01 6.52 -13.75
C GLY A 494 -20.51 7.73 -12.95
N ARG A 495 -19.63 8.62 -12.45
CA ARG A 495 -19.99 9.76 -11.59
C ARG A 495 -19.23 11.04 -11.95
N TYR A 496 -19.81 12.19 -11.60
CA TYR A 496 -19.06 13.45 -11.53
C TYR A 496 -18.32 13.46 -10.20
N VAL A 497 -17.00 13.61 -10.20
CA VAL A 497 -16.23 13.63 -8.95
C VAL A 497 -15.70 15.02 -8.68
N VAL A 498 -16.17 15.60 -7.59
CA VAL A 498 -15.57 16.80 -6.99
C VAL A 498 -14.29 16.35 -6.29
N LEU A 499 -13.16 16.58 -6.94
CA LEU A 499 -11.84 16.17 -6.49
C LEU A 499 -11.11 17.36 -5.86
N GLY A 500 -10.92 17.33 -4.55
CA GLY A 500 -10.06 18.26 -3.82
C GLY A 500 -8.59 17.89 -3.97
N ILE A 501 -7.77 18.81 -4.46
CA ILE A 501 -6.32 18.68 -4.52
C ILE A 501 -5.77 19.36 -3.27
N LEU A 502 -5.38 18.55 -2.28
CA LEU A 502 -4.97 19.02 -0.95
C LEU A 502 -3.50 18.65 -0.68
N SER A 503 -2.77 19.51 0.02
CA SER A 503 -1.34 19.29 0.30
C SER A 503 -1.12 18.92 1.76
N ARG A 504 -0.54 17.75 2.06
CA ARG A 504 -0.20 17.37 3.44
C ARG A 504 0.90 18.25 4.03
N GLY A 505 1.74 18.86 3.18
CA GLY A 505 2.80 19.78 3.62
C GLY A 505 2.29 21.05 4.32
N ARG A 506 1.01 21.42 4.13
CA ARG A 506 0.35 22.56 4.78
C ARG A 506 -0.78 22.07 5.69
N SER A 507 -0.41 21.60 6.88
CA SER A 507 -1.33 20.90 7.80
C SER A 507 -2.61 21.67 8.13
N ASP A 508 -2.51 22.98 8.33
CA ASP A 508 -3.64 23.80 8.79
C ASP A 508 -4.67 24.01 7.67
N GLU A 509 -4.18 24.36 6.47
CA GLU A 509 -5.00 24.48 5.26
C GLU A 509 -5.63 23.14 4.89
N PHE A 510 -4.83 22.06 4.93
CA PHE A 510 -5.30 20.69 4.67
C PHE A 510 -6.50 20.31 5.55
N LEU A 511 -6.40 20.52 6.87
CA LEU A 511 -7.47 20.19 7.80
C LEU A 511 -8.71 21.06 7.58
N GLN A 512 -8.52 22.35 7.28
CA GLN A 512 -9.61 23.27 6.98
C GLN A 512 -10.33 22.88 5.70
N SER A 513 -9.61 22.70 4.59
CA SER A 513 -10.16 22.34 3.29
C SER A 513 -10.80 20.96 3.28
N LYS A 514 -10.23 19.98 4.01
CA LYS A 514 -10.87 18.68 4.20
C LYS A 514 -12.23 18.81 4.90
N ARG A 515 -12.35 19.68 5.92
CA ARG A 515 -13.64 19.96 6.59
C ARG A 515 -14.62 20.68 5.66
N GLU A 516 -14.17 21.67 4.91
CA GLU A 516 -14.98 22.39 3.94
C GLU A 516 -15.52 21.45 2.85
N LEU A 517 -14.68 20.58 2.28
CA LEU A 517 -15.09 19.53 1.33
C LEU A 517 -16.13 18.59 1.92
N LYS A 518 -15.93 18.10 3.15
CA LYS A 518 -16.91 17.26 3.85
C LYS A 518 -18.24 17.99 4.03
N SER A 519 -18.20 19.25 4.46
CA SER A 519 -19.41 20.06 4.65
C SER A 519 -20.16 20.30 3.33
N ALA A 520 -19.45 20.56 2.24
CA ALA A 520 -20.01 20.70 0.90
C ALA A 520 -20.67 19.40 0.42
N ALA A 521 -20.01 18.26 0.66
CA ALA A 521 -20.54 16.95 0.30
C ALA A 521 -21.86 16.65 1.04
N LEU A 522 -21.89 16.89 2.36
CA LEU A 522 -23.07 16.67 3.19
C LEU A 522 -24.25 17.57 2.76
N GLU A 523 -24.00 18.86 2.56
CA GLU A 523 -25.01 19.82 2.11
C GLU A 523 -25.52 19.49 0.70
N TRP A 524 -24.62 19.07 -0.20
CA TRP A 524 -25.00 18.62 -1.53
C TRP A 524 -25.89 17.38 -1.47
N MET A 525 -25.55 16.39 -0.66
CA MET A 525 -26.37 15.20 -0.45
C MET A 525 -27.76 15.55 0.08
N ASP A 526 -27.86 16.46 1.05
CA ASP A 526 -29.16 16.92 1.57
C ASP A 526 -29.99 17.60 0.50
N LYS A 527 -29.36 18.48 -0.29
CA LYS A 527 -30.01 19.14 -1.42
C LYS A 527 -30.52 18.12 -2.43
N GLN A 528 -29.76 17.07 -2.75
CA GLN A 528 -30.22 16.00 -3.64
C GLN A 528 -31.41 15.23 -3.05
N VAL A 529 -31.37 14.89 -1.77
CA VAL A 529 -32.49 14.20 -1.09
C VAL A 529 -33.75 15.06 -1.09
N GLN A 530 -33.64 16.36 -0.79
CA GLN A 530 -34.77 17.29 -0.82
C GLN A 530 -35.35 17.45 -2.22
N LEU A 531 -34.50 17.64 -3.24
CA LEU A 531 -34.94 17.74 -4.63
C LEU A 531 -35.64 16.47 -5.09
N PHE A 532 -35.12 15.30 -4.70
CA PHE A 532 -35.76 14.01 -5.01
C PHE A 532 -37.12 13.87 -4.33
N GLN A 533 -37.25 14.28 -3.06
CA GLN A 533 -38.52 14.27 -2.35
C GLN A 533 -39.55 15.22 -2.99
N LEU A 534 -39.11 16.40 -3.42
CA LEU A 534 -39.95 17.37 -4.14
C LEU A 534 -40.39 16.83 -5.49
N GLU A 535 -39.48 16.30 -6.32
CA GLU A 535 -39.80 15.67 -7.61
C GLU A 535 -40.80 14.52 -7.42
N ARG A 536 -40.65 13.73 -6.36
CA ARG A 536 -41.61 12.67 -6.03
C ARG A 536 -42.97 13.20 -5.58
N ALA A 537 -43.01 14.30 -4.85
CA ALA A 537 -44.25 14.96 -4.45
C ALA A 537 -44.96 15.53 -5.68
N GLU A 538 -44.26 16.26 -6.54
CA GLU A 538 -44.81 16.81 -7.78
C GLU A 538 -45.39 15.73 -8.70
N LEU A 539 -44.70 14.58 -8.85
CA LEU A 539 -45.21 13.46 -9.64
C LEU A 539 -46.46 12.81 -9.02
N ARG A 540 -46.59 12.83 -7.68
CA ARG A 540 -47.79 12.35 -6.99
C ARG A 540 -48.94 13.32 -7.16
N ASP A 541 -48.69 14.61 -7.04
CA ASP A 541 -49.69 15.65 -7.21
C ASP A 541 -50.17 15.68 -8.67
N ALA A 542 -49.27 15.56 -9.64
CA ALA A 542 -49.63 15.42 -11.05
C ALA A 542 -50.42 14.14 -11.34
N LYS A 543 -50.11 13.03 -10.66
CA LYS A 543 -50.93 11.80 -10.76
C LYS A 543 -52.32 12.03 -10.16
N GLN A 544 -52.40 12.68 -9.01
CA GLN A 544 -53.65 12.95 -8.31
C GLN A 544 -54.55 13.88 -9.13
N LEU A 545 -54.00 14.94 -9.71
CA LEU A 545 -54.71 15.86 -10.61
C LEU A 545 -55.31 15.13 -11.82
N ARG A 546 -54.60 14.16 -12.40
CA ARG A 546 -55.14 13.34 -13.50
C ARG A 546 -56.28 12.42 -13.06
N ILE A 547 -56.29 11.97 -11.80
CA ILE A 547 -57.38 11.16 -11.25
C ILE A 547 -58.61 12.04 -11.07
N GLU A 548 -58.44 13.22 -10.48
CA GLU A 548 -59.52 14.21 -10.27
C GLU A 548 -60.10 14.67 -11.60
N GLU A 549 -59.26 15.05 -12.57
CA GLU A 549 -59.70 15.44 -13.91
C GLU A 549 -60.47 14.33 -14.64
N ALA A 550 -60.09 13.07 -14.44
CA ALA A 550 -60.79 11.93 -15.02
C ALA A 550 -62.13 11.64 -14.33
N ASP A 551 -62.20 11.85 -13.01
CA ASP A 551 -63.42 11.69 -12.20
C ASP A 551 -64.44 12.79 -12.52
N ASP A 552 -64.00 14.04 -12.62
CA ASP A 552 -64.81 15.20 -13.00
C ASP A 552 -65.42 15.02 -14.40
N ARG A 553 -64.70 14.36 -15.31
CA ARG A 553 -65.17 14.04 -16.67
C ARG A 553 -65.98 12.73 -16.75
N ASN A 554 -66.15 12.01 -15.64
CA ASN A 554 -66.77 10.68 -15.57
C ASN A 554 -66.14 9.64 -16.54
N ASP A 555 -64.85 9.80 -16.89
CA ASP A 555 -64.16 8.89 -17.82
C ASP A 555 -63.51 7.72 -17.06
N GLN A 556 -64.25 6.59 -17.01
CA GLN A 556 -63.82 5.35 -16.36
C GLN A 556 -62.57 4.71 -16.99
N ARG A 557 -62.23 5.03 -18.25
CA ARG A 557 -61.00 4.54 -18.89
C ARG A 557 -59.81 5.38 -18.44
N ALA A 558 -59.95 6.70 -18.47
CA ALA A 558 -58.91 7.62 -18.01
C ALA A 558 -58.62 7.43 -16.52
N LEU A 559 -59.66 7.24 -15.70
CA LEU A 559 -59.52 7.00 -14.26
C LEU A 559 -58.75 5.71 -13.94
N ARG A 560 -59.01 4.62 -14.68
CA ARG A 560 -58.23 3.38 -14.55
C ARG A 560 -56.79 3.55 -15.00
N ALA A 561 -56.56 4.27 -16.11
CA ALA A 561 -55.22 4.55 -16.61
C ALA A 561 -54.41 5.40 -15.62
N ALA A 562 -55.02 6.45 -15.07
CA ALA A 562 -54.41 7.33 -14.06
C ALA A 562 -54.08 6.56 -12.77
N LYS A 563 -55.01 5.75 -12.24
CA LYS A 563 -54.78 4.91 -11.04
C LYS A 563 -53.64 3.91 -11.24
N ASN A 564 -53.60 3.25 -12.41
CA ASN A 564 -52.58 2.25 -12.74
C ASN A 564 -51.21 2.84 -13.10
N MET A 565 -51.11 4.16 -13.29
CA MET A 565 -49.84 4.83 -13.57
C MET A 565 -48.86 4.63 -12.39
N ARG A 566 -47.73 3.98 -12.67
CA ARG A 566 -46.64 3.84 -11.69
C ARG A 566 -45.76 5.08 -11.76
N ILE A 567 -45.55 5.71 -10.60
CA ILE A 567 -44.59 6.81 -10.46
C ILE A 567 -43.22 6.17 -10.29
N THR A 568 -42.43 6.17 -11.36
CA THR A 568 -41.05 5.70 -11.33
C THR A 568 -40.13 6.88 -11.60
N ILE A 569 -39.30 7.25 -10.62
CA ILE A 569 -38.16 8.14 -10.84
C ILE A 569 -37.01 7.22 -11.21
N ARG A 570 -36.43 7.42 -12.40
CA ARG A 570 -35.26 6.65 -12.83
C ARG A 570 -34.02 7.38 -12.30
N GLU A 571 -33.58 6.99 -11.10
CA GLU A 571 -32.33 7.50 -10.51
C GLU A 571 -31.13 7.24 -11.43
N ASP A 572 -31.12 6.11 -12.14
CA ASP A 572 -30.06 5.68 -13.06
C ASP A 572 -29.82 6.67 -14.23
N ASP A 573 -30.82 7.46 -14.59
CA ASP A 573 -30.71 8.39 -15.72
C ASP A 573 -29.91 9.66 -15.35
N LYS A 574 -29.71 9.95 -14.04
CA LYS A 574 -28.96 11.12 -13.56
C LYS A 574 -27.59 10.68 -13.04
N LYS A 575 -26.52 11.13 -13.69
CA LYS A 575 -25.13 10.90 -13.25
C LYS A 575 -24.91 11.49 -11.86
N GLN A 576 -24.56 10.65 -10.88
CA GLN A 576 -24.39 11.06 -9.49
C GLN A 576 -23.12 11.90 -9.29
N VAL A 577 -23.09 12.66 -8.18
CA VAL A 577 -21.92 13.44 -7.76
C VAL A 577 -21.25 12.75 -6.59
N GLY A 578 -20.00 12.35 -6.78
CA GLY A 578 -19.11 11.93 -5.71
C GLY A 578 -18.18 13.05 -5.27
N PHE A 579 -17.67 12.95 -4.06
CA PHE A 579 -16.60 13.81 -3.55
C PHE A 579 -15.42 12.92 -3.27
N ALA A 580 -14.20 13.42 -3.46
CA ALA A 580 -12.97 12.75 -3.10
C ALA A 580 -11.87 13.81 -2.92
N TRP A 581 -10.75 13.43 -2.32
CA TRP A 581 -9.56 14.27 -2.27
C TRP A 581 -8.34 13.49 -2.72
N VAL A 582 -7.32 14.15 -3.25
CA VAL A 582 -6.06 13.55 -3.67
C VAL A 582 -4.91 14.32 -3.04
N ASP A 583 -3.87 13.59 -2.64
CA ASP A 583 -2.63 14.17 -2.15
C ASP A 583 -1.90 14.89 -3.30
N GLY A 584 -1.93 16.22 -3.26
CA GLY A 584 -1.30 17.07 -4.26
C GLY A 584 0.22 16.89 -4.29
N ASP A 585 0.85 16.75 -3.14
CA ASP A 585 2.31 16.69 -3.04
C ASP A 585 2.82 15.35 -3.57
N PHE A 586 2.13 14.25 -3.23
CA PHE A 586 2.47 12.92 -3.74
C PHE A 586 2.17 12.75 -5.24
N TRP A 587 1.06 13.32 -5.73
CA TRP A 587 0.60 13.15 -7.12
C TRP A 587 0.89 14.34 -8.05
N GLU A 588 1.81 15.23 -7.69
CA GLU A 588 2.10 16.49 -8.40
C GLU A 588 2.35 16.28 -9.91
N ARG A 589 3.16 15.28 -10.28
CA ARG A 589 3.47 14.98 -11.71
C ARG A 589 2.22 14.57 -12.48
N TRP A 590 1.38 13.73 -11.87
CA TRP A 590 0.14 13.27 -12.51
C TRP A 590 -0.85 14.42 -12.66
N LEU A 591 -1.00 15.27 -11.64
CA LEU A 591 -1.88 16.44 -11.68
C LEU A 591 -1.47 17.44 -12.75
N ARG A 592 -0.16 17.73 -12.84
CA ARG A 592 0.41 18.62 -13.87
C ARG A 592 0.18 18.07 -15.28
N ASN A 593 0.42 16.78 -15.48
CA ASN A 593 0.30 16.17 -16.81
C ASN A 593 -1.16 15.94 -17.24
N THR A 594 -2.06 15.66 -16.30
CA THR A 594 -3.46 15.29 -16.61
C THR A 594 -4.40 16.49 -16.64
N TYR A 595 -4.21 17.44 -15.70
CA TYR A 595 -5.10 18.59 -15.53
C TYR A 595 -4.40 19.94 -15.75
N GLY A 596 -3.08 19.96 -15.93
CA GLY A 596 -2.32 21.21 -16.04
C GLY A 596 -2.30 22.01 -14.74
N ILE A 597 -2.50 21.36 -13.60
CA ILE A 597 -2.59 22.02 -12.29
C ILE A 597 -1.26 21.89 -11.56
N ASP A 598 -0.75 23.03 -11.11
CA ASP A 598 0.43 23.11 -10.26
C ASP A 598 0.00 23.35 -8.80
N VAL A 599 0.50 22.49 -7.92
CA VAL A 599 0.17 22.36 -6.49
C VAL A 599 0.73 23.54 -5.68
N ALA A 600 1.77 24.20 -6.21
CA ALA A 600 2.34 25.40 -5.60
C ALA A 600 1.33 26.55 -5.46
N ASN A 601 0.28 26.57 -6.28
CA ASN A 601 -0.70 27.67 -6.31
C ASN A 601 -1.85 27.52 -5.32
N GLY A 602 -1.67 26.76 -4.24
CA GLY A 602 -2.69 26.56 -3.24
C GLY A 602 -3.56 25.31 -3.44
N GLU A 603 -4.40 25.04 -2.46
CA GLU A 603 -5.38 23.96 -2.56
C GLU A 603 -6.51 24.35 -3.51
N ARG A 604 -6.94 23.41 -4.34
CA ARG A 604 -7.91 23.65 -5.42
C ARG A 604 -8.88 22.50 -5.53
N VAL A 605 -10.02 22.75 -6.16
CA VAL A 605 -11.00 21.71 -6.49
C VAL A 605 -11.18 21.63 -7.99
N ILE A 606 -11.35 20.42 -8.49
CA ILE A 606 -11.82 20.19 -9.85
C ILE A 606 -13.07 19.33 -9.81
N ILE A 607 -13.95 19.52 -10.78
CA ILE A 607 -15.04 18.58 -11.04
C ILE A 607 -14.62 17.74 -12.24
N ASN A 608 -14.48 16.43 -12.07
CA ASN A 608 -14.03 15.52 -13.11
C ASN A 608 -15.16 14.61 -13.58
N ASP A 609 -15.23 14.43 -14.89
CA ASP A 609 -16.08 13.48 -15.61
C ASP A 609 -15.17 12.50 -16.35
N HIS A 610 -14.81 11.42 -15.66
CA HIS A 610 -13.84 10.44 -16.13
C HIS A 610 -14.30 9.76 -17.43
N ASP A 611 -15.57 9.35 -17.49
CA ASP A 611 -16.13 8.62 -18.64
C ASP A 611 -16.05 9.42 -19.94
N ASN A 612 -16.21 10.75 -19.87
CA ASN A 612 -16.13 11.64 -21.02
C ASN A 612 -14.77 12.34 -21.15
N ARG A 613 -13.79 12.07 -20.27
CA ARG A 613 -12.47 12.71 -20.26
C ARG A 613 -12.52 14.24 -20.20
N ARG A 614 -13.42 14.77 -19.36
CA ARG A 614 -13.65 16.22 -19.19
C ARG A 614 -13.52 16.62 -17.73
N TYR A 615 -13.07 17.84 -17.50
CA TYR A 615 -13.02 18.41 -16.16
C TYR A 615 -13.31 19.91 -16.17
N TRP A 616 -13.69 20.44 -15.01
CA TRP A 616 -13.90 21.87 -14.77
C TRP A 616 -13.06 22.30 -13.56
N ASP A 617 -12.30 23.36 -13.72
CA ASP A 617 -11.39 23.91 -12.71
C ASP A 617 -11.66 25.39 -12.40
N SER A 618 -12.62 26.01 -13.09
CA SER A 618 -12.99 27.42 -12.92
C SER A 618 -14.45 27.59 -12.46
N SER A 619 -14.70 28.60 -11.62
CA SER A 619 -16.04 29.01 -11.19
C SER A 619 -16.79 29.84 -12.24
N SER A 620 -18.01 30.28 -11.90
CA SER A 620 -18.83 31.21 -12.68
C SER A 620 -18.12 32.52 -13.05
N SER A 621 -17.22 33.00 -12.18
CA SER A 621 -16.40 34.20 -12.37
C SER A 621 -15.11 33.96 -13.16
N GLY A 622 -14.79 32.72 -13.52
CA GLY A 622 -13.53 32.37 -14.20
C GLY A 622 -12.32 32.21 -13.28
N SER A 623 -12.47 32.42 -11.97
CA SER A 623 -11.42 32.12 -10.98
C SER A 623 -11.33 30.60 -10.71
N PRO A 624 -10.17 30.07 -10.27
CA PRO A 624 -10.06 28.67 -9.87
C PRO A 624 -11.09 28.31 -8.78
N ILE A 625 -11.63 27.08 -8.82
CA ILE A 625 -12.54 26.60 -7.78
C ILE A 625 -11.71 26.35 -6.51
N LEU A 626 -12.06 27.05 -5.44
CA LEU A 626 -11.39 26.93 -4.15
C LEU A 626 -11.95 25.74 -3.37
N ALA A 627 -11.15 25.20 -2.45
CA ALA A 627 -11.59 24.16 -1.51
C ALA A 627 -12.48 24.72 -0.38
N SER A 628 -13.48 25.53 -0.75
CA SER A 628 -14.46 26.13 0.17
C SER A 628 -15.86 25.65 -0.16
N ARG A 629 -16.69 25.46 0.87
CA ARG A 629 -18.07 24.98 0.72
C ARG A 629 -18.88 25.79 -0.29
N THR A 630 -18.78 27.12 -0.22
CA THR A 630 -19.54 28.03 -1.09
C THR A 630 -19.12 27.92 -2.55
N SER A 631 -17.82 27.92 -2.84
CA SER A 631 -17.29 27.82 -4.20
C SER A 631 -17.73 26.51 -4.86
N ILE A 632 -17.64 25.40 -4.10
CA ILE A 632 -18.04 24.08 -4.57
C ILE A 632 -19.55 24.02 -4.85
N LEU A 633 -20.40 24.45 -3.90
CA LEU A 633 -21.86 24.35 -4.06
C LEU A 633 -22.44 25.30 -5.11
N GLU A 634 -21.77 26.41 -5.41
CA GLU A 634 -22.12 27.29 -6.53
C GLU A 634 -21.79 26.65 -7.88
N THR A 635 -20.65 25.96 -7.98
CA THR A 635 -20.16 25.40 -9.25
C THR A 635 -20.87 24.11 -9.67
N ILE A 636 -21.17 23.20 -8.74
CA ILE A 636 -21.76 21.89 -9.04
C ILE A 636 -23.04 21.99 -9.90
N PRO A 637 -24.05 22.82 -9.58
CA PRO A 637 -25.26 22.96 -10.40
C PRO A 637 -25.00 23.46 -11.83
N LEU A 638 -23.95 24.27 -12.01
CA LEU A 638 -23.58 24.83 -13.32
C LEU A 638 -22.96 23.78 -14.24
N VAL A 639 -22.32 22.76 -13.66
CA VAL A 639 -21.69 21.65 -14.39
C VAL A 639 -22.71 20.56 -14.75
N ILE A 640 -23.60 20.20 -13.83
CA ILE A 640 -24.49 19.02 -13.98
C ILE A 640 -25.75 19.31 -14.79
N ALA A 641 -26.09 20.58 -15.01
CA ALA A 641 -27.23 20.95 -15.82
C ALA A 641 -27.22 20.24 -17.18
N ASN A 642 -28.41 19.87 -17.70
CA ASN A 642 -28.58 19.20 -19.00
C ASN A 642 -27.91 19.96 -20.18
N SER A 643 -27.56 21.23 -19.96
CA SER A 643 -26.50 21.93 -20.69
C SER A 643 -25.53 22.55 -19.68
N PRO A 644 -24.26 22.12 -19.62
CA PRO A 644 -23.28 22.71 -18.72
C PRO A 644 -23.11 24.20 -19.06
N LYS A 645 -23.30 25.07 -18.07
CA LYS A 645 -23.10 26.52 -18.23
C LYS A 645 -21.62 26.89 -18.26
N LEU A 646 -20.78 26.03 -17.69
CA LEU A 646 -19.31 26.17 -17.68
C LEU A 646 -18.69 25.35 -18.80
N THR A 647 -17.67 25.91 -19.43
CA THR A 647 -16.94 25.24 -20.51
C THR A 647 -16.03 24.15 -19.94
N PRO A 648 -16.13 22.88 -20.42
CA PRO A 648 -15.25 21.82 -19.96
C PRO A 648 -13.87 21.93 -20.60
N LYS A 649 -12.84 21.56 -19.84
CA LYS A 649 -11.50 21.23 -20.34
C LYS A 649 -11.40 19.72 -20.58
N SER A 650 -10.53 19.30 -21.49
CA SER A 650 -10.31 17.87 -21.77
C SER A 650 -8.98 17.42 -21.16
N THR A 651 -8.96 16.20 -20.61
CA THR A 651 -7.74 15.55 -20.12
C THR A 651 -6.89 14.93 -21.23
N VAL A 652 -7.38 14.98 -22.47
CA VAL A 652 -6.72 14.39 -23.65
C VAL A 652 -6.44 15.45 -24.72
N GLY A 653 -5.51 15.14 -25.61
CA GLY A 653 -5.18 16.00 -26.74
C GLY A 653 -6.40 16.27 -27.66
N THR A 654 -6.31 17.33 -28.45
CA THR A 654 -7.40 17.85 -29.28
C THR A 654 -8.00 16.84 -30.27
N PHE A 655 -7.19 15.94 -30.83
CA PHE A 655 -7.68 14.91 -31.74
C PHE A 655 -8.47 13.81 -31.02
N GLU A 656 -7.99 13.38 -29.84
CA GLU A 656 -8.72 12.41 -29.02
C GLU A 656 -10.02 13.01 -28.47
N SER A 657 -10.01 14.28 -28.05
CA SER A 657 -11.21 14.94 -27.53
C SER A 657 -12.32 15.02 -28.57
N VAL A 658 -11.99 15.24 -29.84
CA VAL A 658 -12.96 15.21 -30.96
C VAL A 658 -13.51 13.80 -31.17
N PHE A 659 -12.66 12.77 -31.11
CA PHE A 659 -13.10 11.37 -31.22
C PHE A 659 -14.06 10.98 -30.10
N PHE A 660 -13.73 11.30 -28.83
CA PHE A 660 -14.60 10.99 -27.70
C PHE A 660 -15.91 11.79 -27.74
N SER A 661 -15.87 13.05 -28.17
CA SER A 661 -17.08 13.86 -28.36
C SER A 661 -18.00 13.26 -29.43
N ALA A 662 -17.43 12.81 -30.56
CA ALA A 662 -18.18 12.12 -31.61
C ALA A 662 -18.77 10.79 -31.10
N ARG A 663 -17.99 9.98 -30.38
CA ARG A 663 -18.48 8.73 -29.77
C ARG A 663 -19.62 8.98 -28.78
N SER A 664 -19.46 9.95 -27.88
CA SER A 664 -20.48 10.31 -26.89
C SER A 664 -21.76 10.78 -27.59
N PHE A 665 -21.65 11.60 -28.65
CA PHE A 665 -22.79 12.01 -29.47
C PHE A 665 -23.49 10.82 -30.14
N ILE A 666 -22.74 9.85 -30.69
CA ILE A 666 -23.31 8.64 -31.30
C ILE A 666 -24.08 7.80 -30.27
N VAL A 667 -23.52 7.62 -29.07
CA VAL A 667 -24.12 6.84 -27.99
C VAL A 667 -25.37 7.52 -27.44
N ASN A 668 -25.33 8.83 -27.21
CA ASN A 668 -26.43 9.58 -26.60
C ASN A 668 -27.53 9.95 -27.61
N HIS A 669 -27.20 10.09 -28.90
CA HIS A 669 -28.12 10.50 -29.96
C HIS A 669 -28.05 9.59 -31.20
N PRO A 670 -28.36 8.29 -31.08
CA PRO A 670 -28.20 7.33 -32.16
C PRO A 670 -29.08 7.67 -33.39
N ILE A 671 -30.31 8.14 -33.16
CA ILE A 671 -31.25 8.50 -34.23
C ILE A 671 -30.76 9.73 -35.01
N LEU A 672 -30.29 10.75 -34.28
CA LEU A 672 -29.82 12.00 -34.86
C LEU A 672 -28.55 11.77 -35.68
N PHE A 673 -27.65 10.93 -35.19
CA PHE A 673 -26.46 10.49 -35.92
C PHE A 673 -26.84 9.77 -37.22
N VAL A 674 -27.79 8.82 -37.19
CA VAL A 674 -28.27 8.12 -38.40
C VAL A 674 -28.88 9.10 -39.40
N LEU A 675 -29.67 10.07 -38.95
CA LEU A 675 -30.24 11.10 -39.82
C LEU A 675 -29.16 11.96 -40.48
N ILE A 676 -28.17 12.44 -39.70
CA ILE A 676 -27.04 13.22 -40.23
C ILE A 676 -26.25 12.40 -41.25
N LEU A 677 -26.03 11.11 -40.97
CA LEU A 677 -25.32 10.21 -41.88
C LEU A 677 -26.10 10.02 -43.18
N ILE A 678 -27.42 9.80 -43.11
CA ILE A 678 -28.29 9.73 -44.30
C ILE A 678 -28.25 11.04 -45.09
N PHE A 679 -28.40 12.20 -44.44
CA PHE A 679 -28.33 13.50 -45.10
C PHE A 679 -26.96 13.74 -45.75
N SER A 680 -25.86 13.33 -45.11
CA SER A 680 -24.52 13.46 -45.67
C SER A 680 -24.32 12.59 -46.92
N VAL A 681 -24.83 11.35 -46.91
CA VAL A 681 -24.77 10.44 -48.06
C VAL A 681 -25.66 10.93 -49.20
N VAL A 682 -26.87 11.41 -48.90
CA VAL A 682 -27.77 12.02 -49.89
C VAL A 682 -27.15 13.29 -50.48
N GLY A 683 -26.55 14.15 -49.65
CA GLY A 683 -25.83 15.34 -50.11
C GLY A 683 -24.62 15.01 -50.98
N ALA A 684 -23.80 14.03 -50.59
CA ALA A 684 -22.65 13.59 -51.36
C ALA A 684 -23.04 12.96 -52.71
N THR A 685 -24.09 12.13 -52.73
CA THR A 685 -24.61 11.55 -53.97
C THR A 685 -25.24 12.60 -54.89
N TRP A 686 -25.90 13.62 -54.34
CA TRP A 686 -26.41 14.76 -55.10
C TRP A 686 -25.28 15.61 -55.69
N LEU A 687 -24.22 15.91 -54.92
CA LEU A 687 -23.03 16.62 -55.41
C LEU A 687 -22.25 15.83 -56.46
N ALA A 688 -22.11 14.51 -56.29
CA ALA A 688 -21.48 13.64 -57.29
C ALA A 688 -22.28 13.61 -58.61
N ARG A 689 -23.62 13.55 -58.53
CA ARG A 689 -24.49 13.65 -59.71
C ARG A 689 -24.47 15.04 -60.34
N ALA A 690 -24.36 16.11 -59.55
CA ALA A 690 -24.24 17.48 -60.05
C ALA A 690 -22.89 17.73 -60.75
N ARG A 691 -21.78 17.18 -60.23
CA ARG A 691 -20.47 17.18 -60.90
C ARG A 691 -20.46 16.31 -62.16
N GLY A 692 -21.08 15.13 -62.13
CA GLY A 692 -21.27 14.28 -63.30
C GLY A 692 -22.11 14.93 -64.41
N ARG A 693 -23.07 15.79 -64.04
CA ARG A 693 -23.86 16.59 -65.00
C ARG A 693 -23.11 17.80 -65.57
N ARG A 694 -22.05 18.30 -64.91
CA ARG A 694 -21.15 19.33 -65.48
C ARG A 694 -20.02 18.75 -66.34
N ALA A 695 -19.71 17.46 -66.21
CA ALA A 695 -18.79 16.73 -67.09
C ALA A 695 -19.48 16.15 -68.34
N GLY A 696 -20.71 16.57 -68.64
CA GLY A 696 -21.52 16.13 -69.77
C GLY A 696 -21.67 17.18 -70.86
N ARG A 697 -20.58 17.83 -71.29
CA ARG A 697 -20.52 18.53 -72.60
C ARG A 697 -19.06 18.71 -73.04
N GLY A 698 -18.50 17.68 -73.68
CA GLY A 698 -17.19 17.70 -74.31
C GLY A 698 -16.49 16.36 -74.20
N GLY A 699 -16.77 15.44 -75.13
CA GLY A 699 -16.14 14.12 -75.18
C GLY A 699 -14.63 14.21 -75.43
N ILE A 700 -13.87 13.37 -74.73
CA ILE A 700 -12.44 13.15 -74.99
C ILE A 700 -12.22 11.65 -75.11
N LEU A 701 -12.58 11.12 -76.29
CA LEU A 701 -12.06 9.87 -76.87
C LEU A 701 -12.42 9.92 -78.36
N GLY A 702 -11.67 10.76 -79.09
CA GLY A 702 -11.83 11.03 -80.51
C GLY A 702 -10.47 11.40 -81.09
N VAL A 703 -9.80 10.36 -81.57
CA VAL A 703 -8.48 10.25 -82.21
C VAL A 703 -8.17 11.30 -83.31
N THR A 704 -6.88 11.66 -83.39
CA THR A 704 -6.04 12.18 -84.52
C THR A 704 -5.90 13.67 -84.86
N ASN A 705 -4.60 13.99 -85.05
CA ASN A 705 -3.96 15.08 -85.81
C ASN A 705 -3.84 16.48 -85.21
N GLY A 706 -2.59 16.90 -84.97
CA GLY A 706 -2.21 18.32 -84.95
C GLY A 706 -1.26 18.75 -83.84
N ASN A 707 0.02 18.37 -83.97
CA ASN A 707 1.21 19.16 -83.66
C ASN A 707 1.14 20.26 -82.56
N ASN A 708 1.66 19.95 -81.36
CA ASN A 708 2.66 20.71 -80.61
C ASN A 708 2.63 20.32 -79.12
N GLY A 709 3.37 19.28 -78.78
CA GLY A 709 3.89 19.13 -77.43
C GLY A 709 5.21 19.88 -77.34
N PHE A 710 5.32 20.84 -76.42
CA PHE A 710 6.56 21.23 -75.74
C PHE A 710 6.25 22.33 -74.71
N PHE A 711 6.84 22.22 -73.51
CA PHE A 711 7.16 23.21 -72.47
C PHE A 711 7.13 22.46 -71.13
N HIS A 712 8.22 21.85 -70.67
CA HIS A 712 9.44 22.44 -70.08
C HIS A 712 9.20 23.48 -68.99
N LEU A 713 9.86 23.21 -67.85
CA LEU A 713 10.26 24.12 -66.79
C LEU A 713 10.75 25.47 -67.35
N ASP A 714 10.22 26.59 -66.84
CA ASP A 714 11.05 27.60 -66.16
C ASP A 714 10.21 28.71 -65.49
N GLY A 715 10.71 29.16 -64.33
CA GLY A 715 10.78 30.57 -63.88
C GLY A 715 9.53 31.43 -63.64
N LYS A 716 9.47 31.97 -62.39
CA LYS A 716 8.84 33.25 -61.94
C LYS A 716 7.31 33.26 -61.80
N GLU A 717 6.66 33.62 -60.69
CA GLU A 717 6.92 34.27 -59.40
C GLU A 717 5.83 33.73 -58.44
N GLY A 718 6.11 33.17 -57.26
CA GLY A 718 6.27 33.90 -56.01
C GLY A 718 4.99 33.88 -55.16
N LEU A 719 4.88 32.99 -54.16
CA LEU A 719 4.25 33.28 -52.84
C LEU A 719 4.37 32.10 -51.84
N LEU A 720 5.58 31.80 -51.38
CA LEU A 720 5.78 31.31 -50.02
C LEU A 720 6.87 32.19 -49.41
N ASN A 721 6.50 33.01 -48.43
CA ASN A 721 7.48 33.53 -47.49
C ASN A 721 6.97 33.28 -46.07
N GLY A 722 7.50 32.21 -45.48
CA GLY A 722 7.68 32.13 -44.03
C GLY A 722 8.89 32.98 -43.68
N GLY A 723 8.68 33.99 -42.84
CA GLY A 723 9.76 34.82 -42.31
C GLY A 723 10.40 34.17 -41.09
N SER A 724 11.65 33.73 -41.23
CA SER A 724 12.60 33.53 -40.14
C SER A 724 14.02 33.78 -40.68
N THR A 725 14.89 34.26 -39.79
CA THR A 725 16.30 34.70 -39.95
C THR A 725 16.44 36.15 -40.44
N GLY A 726 17.13 37.09 -39.78
CA GLY A 726 18.22 37.03 -38.81
C GLY A 726 19.57 37.09 -39.51
N LYS A 727 20.21 38.28 -39.57
CA LYS A 727 21.65 38.52 -39.29
C LYS A 727 22.19 39.95 -39.58
N VAL A 728 23.11 40.36 -38.68
CA VAL A 728 24.22 41.35 -38.70
C VAL A 728 23.87 42.85 -38.70
N ASP A 729 24.10 43.52 -37.55
CA ASP A 729 25.33 44.26 -37.23
C ASP A 729 25.67 44.10 -35.73
#